data_AF-A0A7Y5GIQ6-F1
#
_entry.id   AF-A0A7Y5GIQ6-F1
#
_cell.length_a   1.000
_cell.length_b   1.000
_cell.length_c   1.000
_cell.angle_alpha   90.00
_cell.angle_beta   90.00
_cell.angle_gamma   90.00
#
_symmetry.space_group_name_H-M   'P 1'
#
loop_
_entity.id
_entity.type
_entity.pdbx_description
1 polymer ?
#
loop_
_entity_poly.entity_id
_entity_poly.type
_entity_poly.pdbx_seq_one_letter_code
_entity_poly.pdbx_strand_id
1 'polypeptide(L)'
;LIDQSIASIAGHHYEYAVHVLEAARRAGFEPYLATNRRFPKEQHPPEWRTLPLYQAGFWDSEGVAESSLVKWLQGIWRAVRFQYRLSYHFSLFGLLWAVRHRFSEFLLKQPLDRTHLASLITLLPAAVLLKLGRLVLLLLLLPVMLVIFLWRATGRLMLAGGFPQLYLKEVYWEIADTLRLPRELMARRIGYMKWWKQYRSLRSFQKDTLRLLDELRPGKGDIVFIPTLSAIDMMGLSEALKDREPGPSWHLLFRRDIYPGRESEYDQQEWRVQGLRQSMAVSREKMQRHEVRFYTDTEELTRQYNRLGVGEFRTVPIPHTHAAVPKPAQSSLRVIYVGDARREKGYHFIPRLMEDLWADYVATGRLTFHLQSNFNIPNGEPEAVIARQQLEHFAAKKPGSVELFTKPLTSAQYKDFVLSGDLNLLLYDANNYYARSSGILVESLSAGIPVVAPAGSWLARQFQPAVNAYHGAVSERASRRMSLMMEELHWELDDEVVRPVDGELSGVDRARPTALIAVPPRTTHLLLELELAAPEAVLYVEQSDAAGYRIGRRMRRVLEAGKKGRATDLLAVHERTRKITLALGGGTLRKLDAQLLVMDEETPLSAVGMVYHDHAEIAGLVRDLVRHQTHYAHTARAFARSWQAYHNSDRLVGEIAG
;
A
#
# COMPACT_ATOMS: atom_id res chain seq x y z
N LEU A 1 -11.61 -1.43 -25.31
CA LEU A 1 -11.08 -1.21 -23.94
C LEU A 1 -12.13 -0.48 -23.11
N ILE A 2 -12.32 -0.87 -21.84
CA ILE A 2 -13.23 -0.21 -20.89
C ILE A 2 -12.42 0.26 -19.68
N ASP A 3 -12.35 1.56 -19.41
CA ASP A 3 -11.90 2.05 -18.09
C ASP A 3 -12.81 3.18 -17.59
N GLN A 4 -13.69 2.81 -16.66
CA GLN A 4 -14.66 3.65 -15.99
C GLN A 4 -14.02 4.76 -15.11
N SER A 5 -12.71 4.74 -14.90
CA SER A 5 -11.93 5.73 -14.15
C SER A 5 -11.46 6.90 -15.01
N ILE A 6 -11.44 6.75 -16.34
CA ILE A 6 -11.03 7.82 -17.27
C ILE A 6 -12.12 8.89 -17.30
N ALA A 7 -11.86 9.99 -16.59
CA ALA A 7 -12.75 11.16 -16.48
C ALA A 7 -12.13 12.47 -17.02
N SER A 8 -10.85 12.43 -17.43
CA SER A 8 -10.15 13.49 -18.17
C SER A 8 -8.89 12.91 -18.82
N ILE A 9 -8.20 13.66 -19.68
CA ILE A 9 -6.90 13.28 -20.27
C ILE A 9 -5.69 13.41 -19.32
N ALA A 10 -5.91 13.60 -18.01
CA ALA A 10 -4.85 13.74 -17.03
C ALA A 10 -4.68 12.46 -16.19
N GLY A 11 -3.49 11.85 -16.28
CA GLY A 11 -3.01 10.78 -15.40
C GLY A 11 -3.13 9.35 -15.95
N HIS A 12 -2.39 8.45 -15.29
CA HIS A 12 -2.02 7.10 -15.77
C HIS A 12 -3.13 6.25 -16.39
N HIS A 13 -4.40 6.35 -15.94
CA HIS A 13 -5.50 5.55 -16.53
C HIS A 13 -5.72 5.88 -18.01
N TYR A 14 -5.58 7.16 -18.39
CA TYR A 14 -5.73 7.60 -19.77
C TYR A 14 -4.50 7.22 -20.62
N GLU A 15 -3.29 7.43 -20.10
CA GLU A 15 -2.04 7.01 -20.75
C GLU A 15 -1.99 5.49 -21.00
N TYR A 16 -2.43 4.70 -20.01
CA TYR A 16 -2.56 3.24 -20.14
C TYR A 16 -3.47 2.88 -21.32
N ALA A 17 -4.65 3.51 -21.42
CA ALA A 17 -5.58 3.28 -22.51
C ALA A 17 -5.00 3.68 -23.87
N VAL A 18 -4.37 4.86 -23.98
CA VAL A 18 -3.68 5.35 -25.18
C VAL A 18 -2.65 4.31 -25.67
N HIS A 19 -1.70 3.93 -24.81
CA HIS A 19 -0.63 3.00 -25.17
C HIS A 19 -1.17 1.65 -25.69
N VAL A 20 -2.24 1.12 -25.08
CA VAL A 20 -2.86 -0.16 -25.46
C VAL A 20 -3.68 -0.04 -26.75
N LEU A 21 -4.43 1.05 -26.94
CA LEU A 21 -5.24 1.24 -28.15
C LEU A 21 -4.38 1.50 -29.39
N GLU A 22 -3.25 2.21 -29.24
CA GLU A 22 -2.25 2.32 -30.30
C GLU A 22 -1.66 0.97 -30.70
N ALA A 23 -1.29 0.13 -29.73
CA ALA A 23 -0.79 -1.22 -29.99
C ALA A 23 -1.85 -2.12 -30.64
N ALA A 24 -3.11 -2.04 -30.20
CA ALA A 24 -4.22 -2.74 -30.82
C ALA A 24 -4.37 -2.33 -32.30
N ARG A 25 -4.28 -1.02 -32.59
CA ARG A 25 -4.28 -0.50 -33.96
C ARG A 25 -3.07 -0.94 -34.79
N ARG A 26 -1.88 -1.05 -34.19
CA ARG A 26 -0.67 -1.61 -34.84
C ARG A 26 -0.82 -3.10 -35.14
N ALA A 27 -1.51 -3.84 -34.28
CA ALA A 27 -1.85 -5.26 -34.47
C ALA A 27 -3.07 -5.50 -35.39
N GLY A 28 -3.66 -4.44 -35.97
CA GLY A 28 -4.74 -4.53 -36.96
C GLY A 28 -6.17 -4.51 -36.41
N PHE A 29 -6.37 -4.31 -35.10
CA PHE A 29 -7.69 -4.17 -34.50
C PHE A 29 -8.27 -2.75 -34.71
N GLU A 30 -9.61 -2.64 -34.72
CA GLU A 30 -10.31 -1.35 -34.65
C GLU A 30 -10.43 -0.90 -33.16
N PRO A 31 -9.75 0.18 -32.73
CA PRO A 31 -9.77 0.62 -31.34
C PRO A 31 -11.11 1.28 -30.92
N TYR A 32 -11.66 0.81 -29.79
CA TYR A 32 -12.81 1.40 -29.10
C TYR A 32 -12.47 1.67 -27.62
N LEU A 33 -12.85 2.85 -27.11
CA LEU A 33 -12.57 3.29 -25.74
C LEU A 33 -13.85 3.67 -25.00
N ALA A 34 -14.27 2.88 -24.01
CA ALA A 34 -15.36 3.24 -23.11
C ALA A 34 -14.84 3.90 -21.83
N THR A 35 -15.35 5.09 -21.51
CA THR A 35 -14.86 5.97 -20.43
C THR A 35 -15.96 6.37 -19.45
N ASN A 36 -15.62 7.17 -18.43
CA ASN A 36 -16.58 7.80 -17.54
C ASN A 36 -17.40 8.88 -18.27
N ARG A 37 -18.67 9.06 -17.89
CA ARG A 37 -19.55 10.14 -18.39
C ARG A 37 -19.03 11.56 -18.15
N ARG A 38 -18.02 11.73 -17.30
CA ARG A 38 -17.34 13.01 -17.04
C ARG A 38 -16.24 13.34 -18.06
N PHE A 39 -15.82 12.38 -18.90
CA PHE A 39 -14.78 12.61 -19.91
C PHE A 39 -15.28 13.65 -20.95
N PRO A 40 -14.58 14.79 -21.15
CA PRO A 40 -15.06 15.87 -22.03
C PRO A 40 -15.04 15.46 -23.50
N LYS A 41 -16.07 15.82 -24.27
CA LYS A 41 -16.16 15.49 -25.71
C LYS A 41 -15.06 16.17 -26.53
N GLU A 42 -14.64 17.33 -26.07
CA GLU A 42 -13.60 18.18 -26.64
C GLU A 42 -12.19 17.57 -26.45
N GLN A 43 -12.10 16.52 -25.62
CA GLN A 43 -10.87 15.77 -25.33
C GLN A 43 -10.92 14.34 -25.90
N HIS A 44 -11.91 14.01 -26.76
CA HIS A 44 -11.95 12.73 -27.45
C HIS A 44 -10.81 12.63 -28.49
N PRO A 45 -9.96 11.59 -28.45
CA PRO A 45 -8.96 11.35 -29.49
C PRO A 45 -9.63 11.10 -30.85
N PRO A 46 -9.20 11.75 -31.94
CA PRO A 46 -9.72 11.48 -33.28
C PRO A 46 -9.32 10.08 -33.81
N GLU A 47 -8.33 9.42 -33.20
CA GLU A 47 -7.78 8.14 -33.64
C GLU A 47 -8.66 6.93 -33.30
N TRP A 48 -9.65 7.05 -32.40
CA TRP A 48 -10.53 5.95 -32.00
C TRP A 48 -11.88 6.39 -31.43
N ARG A 49 -12.92 5.56 -31.61
CA ARG A 49 -14.27 5.86 -31.13
C ARG A 49 -14.33 5.82 -29.60
N THR A 50 -14.54 6.98 -28.99
CA THR A 50 -14.63 7.16 -27.53
C THR A 50 -16.10 7.27 -27.07
N LEU A 51 -16.45 6.46 -26.07
CA LEU A 51 -17.81 6.23 -25.56
C LEU A 51 -17.90 6.55 -24.05
N PRO A 52 -18.25 7.79 -23.67
CA PRO A 52 -18.40 8.20 -22.27
C PRO A 52 -19.71 7.64 -21.68
N LEU A 53 -19.68 6.36 -21.28
CA LEU A 53 -20.86 5.59 -20.89
C LEU A 53 -20.97 5.31 -19.39
N TYR A 54 -19.87 5.18 -18.65
CA TYR A 54 -19.88 4.69 -17.26
C TYR A 54 -20.11 5.82 -16.24
N GLN A 55 -20.97 5.62 -15.25
CA GLN A 55 -21.33 6.66 -14.27
C GLN A 55 -20.49 6.64 -12.98
N ALA A 56 -19.93 5.49 -12.59
CA ALA A 56 -19.09 5.34 -11.40
C ALA A 56 -17.66 4.94 -11.80
N GLY A 57 -16.64 5.59 -11.23
CA GLY A 57 -15.25 5.18 -11.40
C GLY A 57 -14.82 4.13 -10.37
N PHE A 58 -13.74 3.38 -10.65
CA PHE A 58 -13.18 2.37 -9.74
C PHE A 58 -13.01 2.91 -8.30
N TRP A 59 -12.40 4.10 -8.20
CA TRP A 59 -12.11 4.81 -6.95
C TRP A 59 -13.35 5.35 -6.21
N ASP A 60 -14.50 5.50 -6.89
CA ASP A 60 -15.76 5.87 -6.22
C ASP A 60 -16.24 4.75 -5.28
N SER A 61 -15.81 3.49 -5.47
CA SER A 61 -16.19 2.38 -4.59
C SER A 61 -15.36 2.29 -3.30
N GLU A 62 -14.07 2.66 -3.36
CA GLU A 62 -13.12 2.55 -2.25
C GLU A 62 -13.04 3.84 -1.40
N GLY A 63 -13.16 5.02 -2.01
CA GLY A 63 -12.98 6.31 -1.32
C GLY A 63 -14.17 6.76 -0.47
N VAL A 64 -13.90 7.23 0.76
CA VAL A 64 -14.86 8.01 1.58
C VAL A 64 -14.83 9.47 1.13
N ALA A 65 -15.20 9.72 -0.13
CA ALA A 65 -15.43 11.06 -0.62
C ALA A 65 -16.73 11.63 -0.02
N GLU A 66 -16.61 12.59 0.92
CA GLU A 66 -17.76 13.34 1.41
C GLU A 66 -18.42 14.13 0.27
N SER A 67 -19.72 13.93 0.06
CA SER A 67 -20.46 14.67 -0.96
C SER A 67 -20.61 16.15 -0.60
N SER A 68 -20.76 17.02 -1.61
CA SER A 68 -20.91 18.47 -1.45
C SER A 68 -22.03 18.87 -0.48
N LEU A 69 -23.14 18.12 -0.50
CA LEU A 69 -24.26 18.23 0.45
C LEU A 69 -23.82 18.10 1.92
N VAL A 70 -22.87 17.20 2.22
CA VAL A 70 -22.34 17.03 3.59
C VAL A 70 -21.55 18.25 4.03
N LYS A 71 -20.76 18.88 3.16
CA LYS A 71 -20.00 20.09 3.51
C LYS A 71 -20.91 21.28 3.79
N TRP A 72 -21.96 21.47 2.99
CA TRP A 72 -22.97 22.51 3.22
C TRP A 72 -23.73 22.28 4.53
N LEU A 73 -24.22 21.06 4.76
CA LEU A 73 -24.90 20.69 6.00
C LEU A 73 -23.99 20.79 7.23
N GLN A 74 -22.70 20.42 7.14
CA GLN A 74 -21.74 20.56 8.24
C GLN A 74 -21.47 22.02 8.61
N GLY A 75 -21.44 22.95 7.65
CA GLY A 75 -21.29 24.38 7.92
C GLY A 75 -22.43 24.89 8.80
N ILE A 76 -23.67 24.62 8.38
CA ILE A 76 -24.89 24.95 9.15
C ILE A 76 -24.88 24.24 10.52
N TRP A 77 -24.52 22.95 10.56
CA TRP A 77 -24.47 22.18 11.80
C TRP A 77 -23.47 22.72 12.82
N ARG A 78 -22.32 23.28 12.41
CA ARG A 78 -21.33 23.84 13.34
C ARG A 78 -21.85 25.11 14.02
N ALA A 79 -22.52 26.00 13.28
CA ALA A 79 -23.17 27.19 13.82
C ALA A 79 -24.32 26.82 14.77
N VAL A 80 -25.26 25.98 14.31
CA VAL A 80 -26.42 25.55 15.12
C VAL A 80 -25.98 24.79 16.37
N ARG A 81 -25.02 23.86 16.27
CA ARG A 81 -24.51 23.07 17.41
C ARG A 81 -23.88 23.93 18.49
N PHE A 82 -23.36 25.11 18.18
CA PHE A 82 -22.82 26.02 19.20
C PHE A 82 -23.95 26.66 20.01
N GLN A 83 -24.95 27.26 19.34
CA GLN A 83 -26.10 27.89 19.99
C GLN A 83 -26.97 26.86 20.76
N TYR A 84 -27.24 25.70 20.16
CA TYR A 84 -28.08 24.65 20.78
C TYR A 84 -27.47 24.07 22.07
N ARG A 85 -26.13 24.14 22.23
CA ARG A 85 -25.43 23.56 23.39
C ARG A 85 -25.66 24.33 24.69
N LEU A 86 -25.84 25.66 24.61
CA LEU A 86 -26.20 26.47 25.77
C LEU A 86 -27.67 26.26 26.16
N SER A 87 -28.58 26.29 25.18
CA SER A 87 -30.03 26.27 25.45
C SER A 87 -30.54 24.92 25.97
N TYR A 88 -30.00 23.79 25.47
CA TYR A 88 -30.54 22.47 25.82
C TYR A 88 -30.22 22.01 27.26
N HIS A 89 -29.16 22.53 27.91
CA HIS A 89 -28.77 22.11 29.26
C HIS A 89 -29.70 22.59 30.39
N PHE A 90 -30.64 23.50 30.09
CA PHE A 90 -31.52 24.13 31.09
C PHE A 90 -33.02 24.05 30.74
N SER A 91 -33.44 23.00 30.01
CA SER A 91 -34.84 22.81 29.61
C SER A 91 -35.46 21.48 30.07
N LEU A 92 -36.79 21.48 30.22
CA LEU A 92 -37.57 20.40 30.84
C LEU A 92 -37.43 19.02 30.13
N PHE A 93 -37.03 19.00 28.86
CA PHE A 93 -36.82 17.75 28.11
C PHE A 93 -35.58 16.96 28.61
N GLY A 94 -34.60 17.64 29.22
CA GLY A 94 -33.48 16.99 29.90
C GLY A 94 -33.90 16.15 31.12
N LEU A 95 -35.06 16.46 31.72
CA LEU A 95 -35.63 15.73 32.86
C LEU A 95 -36.35 14.44 32.46
N LEU A 96 -36.96 14.38 31.25
CA LEU A 96 -37.54 13.12 30.73
C LEU A 96 -36.47 12.05 30.47
N TRP A 97 -35.22 12.45 30.21
CA TRP A 97 -34.06 11.56 30.11
C TRP A 97 -33.66 10.89 31.45
N ALA A 98 -34.42 11.09 32.55
CA ALA A 98 -34.19 10.47 33.86
C ALA A 98 -35.09 9.24 34.22
N VAL A 99 -36.38 9.19 33.83
CA VAL A 99 -37.46 8.35 34.45
C VAL A 99 -37.49 6.86 34.03
N ARG A 100 -36.34 6.25 33.86
CA ARG A 100 -36.13 5.45 32.67
C ARG A 100 -35.64 3.98 32.86
N HIS A 101 -36.41 2.87 32.99
CA HIS A 101 -35.82 1.50 32.66
C HIS A 101 -36.70 0.27 32.32
N ARG A 102 -37.93 0.09 32.80
CA ARG A 102 -38.65 -1.19 32.59
C ARG A 102 -39.08 -1.50 31.13
N PHE A 103 -38.44 -0.92 30.12
CA PHE A 103 -38.89 -1.07 28.74
C PHE A 103 -38.57 -2.41 28.09
N SER A 104 -37.49 -3.08 28.50
CA SER A 104 -37.07 -4.33 27.87
C SER A 104 -38.23 -5.34 27.85
N GLU A 105 -38.98 -5.43 28.94
CA GLU A 105 -40.16 -6.31 29.08
C GLU A 105 -41.38 -5.84 28.27
N PHE A 106 -41.50 -4.53 28.02
CA PHE A 106 -42.59 -3.92 27.23
C PHE A 106 -42.39 -4.12 25.72
N LEU A 107 -41.14 -4.06 25.24
CA LEU A 107 -40.81 -4.26 23.82
C LEU A 107 -40.82 -5.75 23.42
N LEU A 108 -40.43 -6.66 24.32
CA LEU A 108 -40.15 -8.07 23.99
C LEU A 108 -41.39 -8.99 23.93
N LYS A 109 -42.63 -8.47 24.05
CA LYS A 109 -43.87 -9.27 24.02
C LYS A 109 -44.82 -8.95 22.85
N GLN A 110 -44.37 -8.19 21.86
CA GLN A 110 -45.17 -7.86 20.67
C GLN A 110 -44.68 -8.66 19.44
N PRO A 111 -45.57 -9.35 18.69
CA PRO A 111 -45.20 -9.97 17.41
C PRO A 111 -44.87 -8.88 16.37
N LEU A 112 -44.11 -9.23 15.33
CA LEU A 112 -43.54 -8.26 14.38
C LEU A 112 -43.88 -8.62 12.93
N ASP A 113 -44.85 -7.90 12.35
CA ASP A 113 -45.07 -7.80 10.89
C ASP A 113 -44.66 -6.40 10.38
N ARG A 114 -44.70 -6.16 9.06
CA ARG A 114 -44.17 -4.97 8.38
C ARG A 114 -44.73 -3.63 8.87
N THR A 115 -45.93 -3.59 9.44
CA THR A 115 -46.48 -2.40 10.11
C THR A 115 -45.73 -2.03 11.40
N HIS A 116 -45.10 -3.00 12.07
CA HIS A 116 -44.38 -2.80 13.33
C HIS A 116 -43.00 -2.14 13.15
N LEU A 117 -42.49 -2.02 11.92
CA LEU A 117 -41.29 -1.21 11.66
C LEU A 117 -41.52 0.28 11.96
N ALA A 118 -42.76 0.77 11.80
CA ALA A 118 -43.13 2.13 12.20
C ALA A 118 -43.25 2.27 13.73
N SER A 119 -43.79 1.27 14.42
CA SER A 119 -43.88 1.29 15.89
C SER A 119 -42.53 1.08 16.57
N LEU A 120 -41.58 0.35 15.98
CA LEU A 120 -40.21 0.28 16.51
C LEU A 120 -39.53 1.65 16.59
N ILE A 121 -39.86 2.59 15.69
CA ILE A 121 -39.32 3.95 15.67
C ILE A 121 -39.88 4.81 16.82
N THR A 122 -41.07 4.53 17.34
CA THR A 122 -41.65 5.20 18.53
C THR A 122 -41.37 4.44 19.83
N LEU A 123 -41.21 3.11 19.76
CA LEU A 123 -40.82 2.25 20.86
C LEU A 123 -39.34 2.43 21.25
N LEU A 124 -38.41 2.74 20.33
CA LEU A 124 -37.01 2.96 20.70
C LEU A 124 -36.79 4.23 21.56
N PRO A 125 -37.38 5.40 21.24
CA PRO A 125 -37.38 6.57 22.12
C PRO A 125 -37.99 6.24 23.48
N ALA A 126 -39.09 5.50 23.54
CA ALA A 126 -39.69 5.05 24.79
C ALA A 126 -38.81 3.99 25.52
N ALA A 127 -38.01 3.20 24.79
CA ALA A 127 -36.99 2.32 25.35
C ALA A 127 -35.80 3.08 25.94
N VAL A 128 -35.48 4.27 25.44
CA VAL A 128 -34.50 5.18 26.06
C VAL A 128 -35.18 6.28 26.89
N LEU A 129 -36.52 6.29 26.98
CA LEU A 129 -37.28 6.79 28.10
C LEU A 129 -37.47 5.69 29.13
N LEU A 130 -36.96 4.47 28.87
CA LEU A 130 -36.81 3.40 29.84
C LEU A 130 -35.53 2.48 29.67
N LYS A 131 -34.28 3.03 29.78
CA LYS A 131 -32.99 2.33 30.17
C LYS A 131 -31.95 3.26 30.88
N LEU A 132 -31.98 3.31 32.22
CA LEU A 132 -31.42 4.20 33.30
C LEU A 132 -32.31 3.96 34.57
N GLY A 133 -33.01 4.95 35.16
CA GLY A 133 -34.34 4.94 35.82
C GLY A 133 -34.85 3.90 36.83
N ARG A 134 -34.80 2.61 36.52
CA ARG A 134 -34.70 1.57 37.55
C ARG A 134 -33.41 1.79 38.33
N LEU A 135 -32.43 2.48 37.74
CA LEU A 135 -31.34 3.19 38.38
C LEU A 135 -31.82 4.34 39.28
N VAL A 136 -32.77 5.20 38.88
CA VAL A 136 -33.39 6.18 39.81
C VAL A 136 -34.08 5.45 40.96
N LEU A 137 -34.80 4.35 40.70
CA LEU A 137 -35.38 3.49 41.73
C LEU A 137 -34.32 2.79 42.60
N LEU A 138 -33.21 2.30 42.02
CA LEU A 138 -32.10 1.68 42.74
C LEU A 138 -31.30 2.71 43.55
N LEU A 139 -31.21 3.95 43.09
CA LEU A 139 -30.62 5.10 43.79
C LEU A 139 -31.56 5.63 44.89
N LEU A 140 -32.88 5.52 44.73
CA LEU A 140 -33.87 5.80 45.80
C LEU A 140 -34.00 4.65 46.81
N LEU A 141 -33.74 3.42 46.38
CA LEU A 141 -33.54 2.27 47.27
C LEU A 141 -32.14 2.24 47.89
N LEU A 142 -31.17 3.02 47.38
CA LEU A 142 -29.80 3.04 47.91
C LEU A 142 -29.77 3.55 49.36
N PRO A 143 -30.50 4.62 49.78
CA PRO A 143 -30.66 5.00 51.19
C PRO A 143 -31.34 3.92 52.04
N VAL A 144 -32.38 3.25 51.53
CA VAL A 144 -33.07 2.18 52.27
C VAL A 144 -32.15 0.96 52.44
N MET A 145 -31.40 0.61 51.40
CA MET A 145 -30.32 -0.38 51.46
C MET A 145 -29.20 0.06 52.41
N LEU A 146 -28.83 1.35 52.44
CA LEU A 146 -27.84 1.90 53.38
C LEU A 146 -28.33 1.88 54.82
N VAL A 147 -29.61 2.12 55.08
CA VAL A 147 -30.21 2.01 56.42
C VAL A 147 -30.34 0.55 56.84
N ILE A 148 -30.79 -0.35 55.96
CA ILE A 148 -30.79 -1.81 56.21
C ILE A 148 -29.36 -2.34 56.38
N PHE A 149 -28.38 -1.78 55.65
CA PHE A 149 -26.97 -2.10 55.78
C PHE A 149 -26.39 -1.57 57.09
N LEU A 150 -26.68 -0.32 57.48
CA LEU A 150 -26.28 0.26 58.77
C LEU A 150 -26.88 -0.52 59.95
N TRP A 151 -28.17 -0.88 59.88
CA TRP A 151 -28.85 -1.74 60.86
C TRP A 151 -28.26 -3.16 60.90
N ARG A 152 -27.88 -3.71 59.74
CA ARG A 152 -27.16 -5.00 59.64
C ARG A 152 -25.64 -4.89 59.85
N ALA A 153 -25.10 -3.68 60.04
CA ALA A 153 -23.69 -3.40 60.28
C ALA A 153 -23.46 -3.03 61.75
N THR A 154 -24.40 -2.38 62.44
CA THR A 154 -24.44 -2.44 63.92
C THR A 154 -24.61 -3.89 64.38
N GLY A 155 -25.48 -4.66 63.71
CA GLY A 155 -25.61 -6.11 63.94
C GLY A 155 -24.45 -6.98 63.46
N ARG A 156 -23.50 -6.47 62.64
CA ARG A 156 -22.30 -7.23 62.18
C ARG A 156 -20.96 -6.60 62.54
N LEU A 157 -20.92 -5.48 63.25
CA LEU A 157 -19.69 -4.92 63.81
C LEU A 157 -19.05 -5.89 64.83
N MET A 158 -19.83 -6.83 65.37
CA MET A 158 -19.32 -7.92 66.21
C MET A 158 -18.76 -9.11 65.43
N LEU A 159 -19.09 -9.32 64.13
CA LEU A 159 -18.63 -10.49 63.36
C LEU A 159 -18.32 -10.17 61.88
N ALA A 160 -17.06 -9.83 61.65
CA ALA A 160 -16.22 -10.14 60.48
C ALA A 160 -16.80 -10.09 59.05
N GLY A 161 -16.47 -9.00 58.33
CA GLY A 161 -15.75 -9.07 57.05
C GLY A 161 -16.50 -9.44 55.74
N GLY A 162 -16.46 -8.54 54.76
CA GLY A 162 -16.66 -8.87 53.34
C GLY A 162 -17.63 -7.96 52.57
N PHE A 163 -17.14 -7.29 51.52
CA PHE A 163 -17.95 -6.48 50.59
C PHE A 163 -18.12 -7.23 49.25
N PRO A 164 -19.32 -7.27 48.63
CA PRO A 164 -19.60 -8.14 47.47
C PRO A 164 -19.03 -7.58 46.16
N GLN A 165 -17.79 -7.97 45.83
CA GLN A 165 -17.08 -7.59 44.60
C GLN A 165 -17.87 -7.89 43.30
N LEU A 166 -18.71 -8.92 43.31
CA LEU A 166 -19.59 -9.31 42.19
C LEU A 166 -20.49 -8.16 41.73
N TYR A 167 -21.07 -7.37 42.64
CA TYR A 167 -22.01 -6.30 42.26
C TYR A 167 -21.33 -5.16 41.49
N LEU A 168 -20.10 -4.80 41.88
CA LEU A 168 -19.30 -3.81 41.15
C LEU A 168 -18.91 -4.30 39.76
N LYS A 169 -18.64 -5.61 39.61
CA LYS A 169 -18.30 -6.24 38.33
C LYS A 169 -19.47 -6.18 37.34
N GLU A 170 -20.68 -6.53 37.78
CA GLU A 170 -21.91 -6.44 36.98
C GLU A 170 -22.18 -5.00 36.52
N VAL A 171 -22.14 -4.03 37.45
CA VAL A 171 -22.38 -2.61 37.14
C VAL A 171 -21.34 -2.06 36.15
N TYR A 172 -20.06 -2.45 36.27
CA TYR A 172 -19.01 -2.05 35.33
C TYR A 172 -19.26 -2.59 33.91
N TRP A 173 -19.66 -3.85 33.77
CA TRP A 173 -19.97 -4.45 32.47
C TRP A 173 -21.20 -3.82 31.80
N GLU A 174 -22.29 -3.59 32.54
CA GLU A 174 -23.48 -2.88 32.06
C GLU A 174 -23.16 -1.47 31.54
N ILE A 175 -22.26 -0.74 32.21
CA ILE A 175 -21.79 0.58 31.77
C ILE A 175 -20.91 0.46 30.51
N ALA A 176 -19.95 -0.47 30.50
CA ALA A 176 -19.04 -0.67 29.36
C ALA A 176 -19.80 -1.06 28.08
N ASP A 177 -20.81 -1.93 28.19
CA ASP A 177 -21.61 -2.38 27.05
C ASP A 177 -22.59 -1.29 26.55
N THR A 178 -23.20 -0.55 27.48
CA THR A 178 -24.02 0.63 27.15
C THR A 178 -23.20 1.72 26.42
N LEU A 179 -21.87 1.79 26.65
CA LEU A 179 -20.95 2.68 25.91
C LEU A 179 -20.45 2.08 24.58
N ARG A 180 -20.50 0.75 24.39
CA ARG A 180 -20.17 0.08 23.12
C ARG A 180 -21.32 0.16 22.13
N LEU A 181 -22.57 0.00 22.57
CA LEU A 181 -23.75 -0.05 21.71
C LEU A 181 -23.85 1.11 20.68
N PRO A 182 -23.57 2.38 21.01
CA PRO A 182 -23.58 3.48 20.03
C PRO A 182 -22.45 3.36 18.99
N ARG A 183 -21.27 2.87 19.39
CA ARG A 183 -20.11 2.63 18.51
C ARG A 183 -20.40 1.48 17.54
N GLU A 184 -21.03 0.41 18.02
CA GLU A 184 -21.45 -0.72 17.19
C GLU A 184 -22.59 -0.35 16.23
N LEU A 185 -23.62 0.37 16.68
CA LEU A 185 -24.68 0.87 15.81
C LEU A 185 -24.13 1.80 14.73
N MET A 186 -23.17 2.66 15.07
CA MET A 186 -22.51 3.52 14.07
C MET A 186 -21.61 2.71 13.12
N ALA A 187 -20.91 1.69 13.59
CA ALA A 187 -20.14 0.77 12.75
C ALA A 187 -21.05 -0.03 11.79
N ARG A 188 -22.17 -0.56 12.27
CA ARG A 188 -23.19 -1.23 11.45
C ARG A 188 -23.81 -0.27 10.42
N ARG A 189 -24.08 0.99 10.80
CA ARG A 189 -24.54 2.05 9.87
C ARG A 189 -23.50 2.36 8.80
N ILE A 190 -22.22 2.47 9.16
CA ILE A 190 -21.12 2.68 8.19
C ILE A 190 -20.99 1.47 7.26
N GLY A 191 -21.11 0.24 7.79
CA GLY A 191 -21.15 -0.98 7.00
C GLY A 191 -22.31 -1.01 6.00
N TYR A 192 -23.53 -0.67 6.43
CA TYR A 192 -24.70 -0.56 5.55
C TYR A 192 -24.53 0.52 4.47
N MET A 193 -24.00 1.69 4.83
CA MET A 193 -23.70 2.76 3.86
C MET A 193 -22.63 2.33 2.84
N LYS A 194 -21.60 1.59 3.27
CA LYS A 194 -20.59 1.01 2.37
C LYS A 194 -21.22 -0.02 1.44
N TRP A 195 -21.96 -0.99 1.97
CA TRP A 195 -22.68 -2.00 1.19
C TRP A 195 -23.62 -1.38 0.16
N TRP A 196 -24.40 -0.37 0.53
CA TRP A 196 -25.33 0.29 -0.37
C TRP A 196 -24.62 1.11 -1.46
N LYS A 197 -23.44 1.68 -1.17
CA LYS A 197 -22.56 2.31 -2.18
C LYS A 197 -22.03 1.27 -3.16
N GLN A 198 -21.58 0.11 -2.66
CA GLN A 198 -21.08 -1.00 -3.47
C GLN A 198 -22.17 -1.60 -4.36
N TYR A 199 -23.38 -1.83 -3.83
CA TYR A 199 -24.55 -2.29 -4.59
C TYR A 199 -24.96 -1.30 -5.69
N ARG A 200 -24.89 0.02 -5.41
CA ARG A 200 -25.09 1.06 -6.43
C ARG A 200 -24.01 1.03 -7.52
N SER A 201 -22.75 0.83 -7.16
CA SER A 201 -21.64 0.69 -8.12
C SER A 201 -21.87 -0.50 -9.05
N LEU A 202 -22.16 -1.69 -8.48
CA LEU A 202 -22.49 -2.92 -9.20
C LEU A 202 -23.64 -2.71 -10.20
N ARG A 203 -24.76 -2.11 -9.74
CA ARG A 203 -25.92 -1.85 -10.60
C ARG A 203 -25.66 -0.80 -11.68
N SER A 204 -24.81 0.18 -11.43
CA SER A 204 -24.37 1.12 -12.48
C SER A 204 -23.50 0.39 -13.50
N PHE A 205 -22.47 -0.32 -13.06
CA PHE A 205 -21.55 -1.05 -13.94
C PHE A 205 -22.28 -2.08 -14.81
N GLN A 206 -23.24 -2.82 -14.24
CA GLN A 206 -24.13 -3.74 -14.97
C GLN A 206 -24.89 -3.00 -16.08
N LYS A 207 -25.59 -1.90 -15.74
CA LYS A 207 -26.42 -1.14 -16.68
C LYS A 207 -25.60 -0.45 -17.77
N ASP A 208 -24.46 0.12 -17.39
CA ASP A 208 -23.59 0.87 -18.29
C ASP A 208 -22.87 -0.09 -19.26
N THR A 209 -22.51 -1.30 -18.81
CA THR A 209 -21.98 -2.38 -19.65
C THR A 209 -23.04 -2.97 -20.59
N LEU A 210 -24.27 -3.20 -20.13
CA LEU A 210 -25.37 -3.63 -21.02
C LEU A 210 -25.57 -2.61 -22.16
N ARG A 211 -25.58 -1.32 -21.85
CA ARG A 211 -25.69 -0.25 -22.86
C ARG A 211 -24.52 -0.28 -23.87
N LEU A 212 -23.29 -0.50 -23.42
CA LEU A 212 -22.12 -0.65 -24.30
C LEU A 212 -22.30 -1.84 -25.26
N LEU A 213 -22.76 -2.99 -24.75
CA LEU A 213 -23.03 -4.19 -25.55
C LEU A 213 -24.18 -4.00 -26.54
N ASP A 214 -25.20 -3.22 -26.20
CA ASP A 214 -26.34 -2.97 -27.08
C ASP A 214 -26.03 -1.91 -28.18
N GLU A 215 -25.10 -0.98 -27.90
CA GLU A 215 -24.62 0.04 -28.85
C GLU A 215 -23.54 -0.49 -29.82
N LEU A 216 -22.59 -1.30 -29.34
CA LEU A 216 -21.50 -1.84 -30.18
C LEU A 216 -21.80 -3.23 -30.76
N ARG A 217 -22.58 -4.06 -30.06
CA ARG A 217 -22.90 -5.44 -30.45
C ARG A 217 -21.66 -6.30 -30.81
N PRO A 218 -20.63 -6.33 -29.95
CA PRO A 218 -19.41 -7.08 -30.24
C PRO A 218 -19.71 -8.57 -30.47
N GLY A 219 -19.08 -9.13 -31.50
CA GLY A 219 -19.23 -10.50 -31.95
C GLY A 219 -18.14 -11.43 -31.43
N LYS A 220 -18.06 -12.63 -32.02
CA LYS A 220 -16.98 -13.59 -31.76
C LYS A 220 -15.72 -13.15 -32.50
N GLY A 221 -14.60 -13.06 -31.78
CA GLY A 221 -13.34 -12.51 -32.28
C GLY A 221 -13.06 -11.07 -31.81
N ASP A 222 -14.06 -10.36 -31.29
CA ASP A 222 -13.86 -9.08 -30.61
C ASP A 222 -13.29 -9.28 -29.20
N ILE A 223 -12.47 -8.32 -28.75
CA ILE A 223 -11.75 -8.38 -27.47
C ILE A 223 -12.20 -7.25 -26.54
N VAL A 224 -12.77 -7.60 -25.38
CA VAL A 224 -13.15 -6.65 -24.34
C VAL A 224 -12.16 -6.71 -23.17
N PHE A 225 -11.13 -5.87 -23.26
CA PHE A 225 -10.15 -5.65 -22.19
C PHE A 225 -10.58 -4.57 -21.20
N ILE A 226 -10.49 -4.88 -19.90
CA ILE A 226 -10.79 -4.00 -18.77
C ILE A 226 -9.52 -3.91 -17.87
N PRO A 227 -8.68 -2.87 -18.01
CA PRO A 227 -7.37 -2.80 -17.37
C PRO A 227 -7.41 -2.41 -15.88
N THR A 228 -8.56 -1.98 -15.36
CA THR A 228 -8.73 -1.54 -13.97
C THR A 228 -10.10 -1.99 -13.45
N LEU A 229 -10.17 -3.17 -12.84
CA LEU A 229 -11.42 -3.78 -12.40
C LEU A 229 -11.39 -4.24 -10.94
N SER A 230 -12.49 -4.00 -10.21
CA SER A 230 -12.71 -4.55 -8.87
C SER A 230 -13.60 -5.80 -8.92
N ALA A 231 -13.60 -6.59 -7.84
CA ALA A 231 -14.51 -7.73 -7.71
C ALA A 231 -16.00 -7.32 -7.75
N ILE A 232 -16.34 -6.07 -7.42
CA ILE A 232 -17.71 -5.55 -7.47
C ILE A 232 -18.13 -5.29 -8.92
N ASP A 233 -17.19 -4.83 -9.74
CA ASP A 233 -17.41 -4.64 -11.18
C ASP A 233 -17.48 -6.00 -11.89
N MET A 234 -16.69 -7.01 -11.47
CA MET A 234 -16.87 -8.41 -11.91
C MET A 234 -18.27 -8.95 -11.60
N MET A 235 -18.81 -8.68 -10.40
CA MET A 235 -20.20 -9.07 -10.08
C MET A 235 -21.19 -8.37 -11.02
N GLY A 236 -21.00 -7.07 -11.27
CA GLY A 236 -21.82 -6.29 -12.21
C GLY A 236 -21.76 -6.81 -13.64
N LEU A 237 -20.57 -7.24 -14.09
CA LEU A 237 -20.35 -7.89 -15.38
C LEU A 237 -21.05 -9.26 -15.46
N SER A 238 -20.91 -10.10 -14.43
CA SER A 238 -21.56 -11.42 -14.42
C SER A 238 -23.09 -11.33 -14.48
N GLU A 239 -23.68 -10.31 -13.84
CA GLU A 239 -25.11 -10.00 -13.93
C GLU A 239 -25.53 -9.36 -15.26
N ALA A 240 -24.59 -8.91 -16.10
CA ALA A 240 -24.84 -8.45 -17.47
C ALA A 240 -24.69 -9.55 -18.53
N LEU A 241 -23.87 -10.59 -18.24
CA LEU A 241 -23.55 -11.66 -19.21
C LEU A 241 -24.35 -12.95 -19.04
N LYS A 242 -24.84 -13.26 -17.83
CA LYS A 242 -25.47 -14.57 -17.49
C LYS A 242 -26.57 -15.04 -18.46
N ASP A 243 -27.40 -14.13 -18.96
CA ASP A 243 -28.56 -14.41 -19.82
C ASP A 243 -28.29 -14.05 -21.30
N ARG A 244 -27.05 -13.68 -21.66
CA ARG A 244 -26.66 -13.30 -23.02
C ARG A 244 -25.88 -14.42 -23.71
N GLU A 245 -26.05 -14.54 -25.02
CA GLU A 245 -25.29 -15.48 -25.84
C GLU A 245 -23.79 -15.10 -25.95
N PRO A 246 -22.88 -16.07 -26.18
CA PRO A 246 -21.45 -15.82 -26.20
C PRO A 246 -21.01 -14.97 -27.41
N GLY A 247 -20.41 -13.82 -27.12
CA GLY A 247 -19.86 -12.88 -28.10
C GLY A 247 -18.34 -12.72 -27.97
N PRO A 248 -17.83 -11.58 -27.47
CA PRO A 248 -16.40 -11.31 -27.36
C PRO A 248 -15.71 -12.10 -26.24
N SER A 249 -14.39 -12.14 -26.30
CA SER A 249 -13.55 -12.56 -25.17
C SER A 249 -13.42 -11.41 -24.13
N TRP A 250 -13.40 -11.76 -22.85
CA TRP A 250 -13.35 -10.81 -21.74
C TRP A 250 -12.04 -10.94 -20.97
N HIS A 251 -11.25 -9.86 -20.95
CA HIS A 251 -9.91 -9.85 -20.38
C HIS A 251 -9.90 -8.90 -19.18
N LEU A 252 -9.83 -9.46 -17.96
CA LEU A 252 -10.12 -8.75 -16.71
C LEU A 252 -8.85 -8.62 -15.85
N LEU A 253 -8.36 -7.40 -15.66
CA LEU A 253 -7.10 -7.12 -14.97
C LEU A 253 -7.30 -6.53 -13.57
N PHE A 254 -6.79 -7.25 -12.57
CA PHE A 254 -6.89 -6.94 -11.14
C PHE A 254 -5.54 -6.43 -10.61
N ARG A 255 -5.56 -5.24 -9.99
CA ARG A 255 -4.35 -4.54 -9.48
C ARG A 255 -4.36 -4.32 -7.96
N ARG A 256 -5.21 -5.05 -7.24
CA ARG A 256 -5.38 -4.93 -5.79
C ARG A 256 -4.94 -6.22 -5.11
N ASP A 257 -4.12 -6.07 -4.08
CA ASP A 257 -3.90 -7.09 -3.07
C ASP A 257 -5.23 -7.44 -2.38
N ILE A 258 -5.41 -8.74 -2.15
CA ILE A 258 -6.54 -9.30 -1.40
C ILE A 258 -6.07 -9.84 -0.05
N TYR A 259 -4.77 -10.15 0.08
CA TYR A 259 -4.05 -10.31 1.32
C TYR A 259 -3.03 -9.16 1.47
N PRO A 260 -3.25 -8.16 2.34
CA PRO A 260 -2.22 -7.16 2.63
C PRO A 260 -1.07 -7.77 3.44
N GLY A 261 0.15 -7.27 3.23
CA GLY A 261 1.35 -7.73 3.94
C GLY A 261 2.10 -8.87 3.23
N ARG A 262 2.83 -9.66 4.03
CA ARG A 262 3.83 -10.65 3.60
C ARG A 262 3.19 -12.00 3.28
N GLU A 263 3.79 -12.75 2.36
CA GLU A 263 3.24 -14.06 1.93
C GLU A 263 3.13 -15.09 3.06
N SER A 264 4.01 -15.00 4.07
CA SER A 264 3.97 -15.76 5.33
C SER A 264 2.77 -15.43 6.24
N GLU A 265 2.07 -14.33 6.01
CA GLU A 265 0.91 -13.88 6.80
C GLU A 265 -0.43 -14.29 6.15
N TYR A 266 -0.43 -14.86 4.93
CA TYR A 266 -1.66 -15.02 4.13
C TYR A 266 -2.61 -16.10 4.68
N ASP A 267 -2.08 -17.19 5.23
CA ASP A 267 -2.91 -18.27 5.81
C ASP A 267 -3.70 -17.79 7.04
N GLN A 268 -3.12 -16.90 7.84
CA GLN A 268 -3.77 -16.26 9.00
C GLN A 268 -4.86 -15.25 8.58
N GLN A 269 -4.92 -14.90 7.29
CA GLN A 269 -5.80 -13.89 6.72
C GLN A 269 -6.92 -14.47 5.84
N GLU A 270 -7.01 -15.79 5.66
CA GLU A 270 -7.99 -16.43 4.77
C GLU A 270 -9.45 -16.04 5.06
N TRP A 271 -9.79 -15.80 6.34
CA TRP A 271 -11.10 -15.30 6.76
C TRP A 271 -11.50 -13.95 6.11
N ARG A 272 -10.53 -13.13 5.68
CA ARG A 272 -10.75 -11.85 5.00
C ARG A 272 -11.24 -12.05 3.57
N VAL A 273 -10.72 -13.07 2.89
CA VAL A 273 -10.99 -13.32 1.46
C VAL A 273 -12.12 -14.32 1.22
N GLN A 274 -12.63 -15.03 2.23
CA GLN A 274 -13.70 -16.02 2.05
C GLN A 274 -14.94 -15.47 1.32
N GLY A 275 -15.41 -14.26 1.66
CA GLY A 275 -16.53 -13.60 0.98
C GLY A 275 -16.22 -13.16 -0.46
N LEU A 276 -14.96 -12.80 -0.73
CA LEU A 276 -14.46 -12.52 -2.08
C LEU A 276 -14.41 -13.81 -2.93
N ARG A 277 -13.83 -14.88 -2.37
CA ARG A 277 -13.74 -16.23 -2.95
C ARG A 277 -15.12 -16.70 -3.41
N GLN A 278 -16.12 -16.64 -2.53
CA GLN A 278 -17.52 -16.99 -2.84
C GLN A 278 -18.12 -16.10 -3.94
N SER A 279 -17.93 -14.78 -3.86
CA SER A 279 -18.48 -13.83 -4.84
C SER A 279 -17.89 -14.01 -6.23
N MET A 280 -16.59 -14.26 -6.34
CA MET A 280 -15.90 -14.50 -7.63
C MET A 280 -16.26 -15.87 -8.22
N ALA A 281 -16.43 -16.92 -7.39
CA ALA A 281 -16.90 -18.22 -7.84
C ALA A 281 -18.29 -18.14 -8.48
N VAL A 282 -19.27 -17.55 -7.77
CA VAL A 282 -20.65 -17.34 -8.28
C VAL A 282 -20.66 -16.43 -9.50
N SER A 283 -19.76 -15.45 -9.59
CA SER A 283 -19.63 -14.58 -10.76
C SER A 283 -19.04 -15.33 -11.97
N ARG A 284 -18.11 -16.27 -11.77
CA ARG A 284 -17.56 -17.10 -12.86
C ARG A 284 -18.56 -18.14 -13.35
N GLU A 285 -19.30 -18.78 -12.46
CA GLU A 285 -20.40 -19.70 -12.81
C GLU A 285 -21.41 -19.03 -13.75
N LYS A 286 -21.85 -17.81 -13.42
CA LYS A 286 -22.71 -16.97 -14.26
C LYS A 286 -22.10 -16.62 -15.62
N MET A 287 -20.77 -16.59 -15.74
CA MET A 287 -20.06 -16.27 -16.98
C MET A 287 -19.56 -17.52 -17.72
N GLN A 288 -19.88 -18.74 -17.28
CA GLN A 288 -19.29 -19.99 -17.81
C GLN A 288 -19.54 -20.26 -19.30
N ARG A 289 -20.52 -19.58 -19.92
CA ARG A 289 -20.79 -19.65 -21.36
C ARG A 289 -19.89 -18.73 -22.20
N HIS A 290 -19.20 -17.78 -21.56
CA HIS A 290 -18.37 -16.75 -22.20
C HIS A 290 -16.89 -17.04 -21.99
N GLU A 291 -16.04 -16.63 -22.93
CA GLU A 291 -14.60 -16.66 -22.73
C GLU A 291 -14.20 -15.52 -21.77
N VAL A 292 -13.77 -15.87 -20.55
CA VAL A 292 -13.29 -14.92 -19.55
C VAL A 292 -11.90 -15.32 -19.06
N ARG A 293 -10.93 -14.44 -19.29
CA ARG A 293 -9.52 -14.60 -18.89
C ARG A 293 -9.17 -13.61 -17.77
N PHE A 294 -8.48 -14.08 -16.74
CA PHE A 294 -8.16 -13.31 -15.54
C PHE A 294 -6.67 -12.98 -15.47
N TYR A 295 -6.36 -11.73 -15.08
CA TYR A 295 -5.00 -11.20 -15.15
C TYR A 295 -4.62 -10.37 -13.93
N THR A 296 -3.32 -10.31 -13.64
CA THR A 296 -2.69 -9.38 -12.69
C THR A 296 -1.48 -8.71 -13.32
N ASP A 297 -1.00 -7.63 -12.72
CA ASP A 297 0.20 -6.92 -13.19
C ASP A 297 1.48 -7.21 -12.37
N THR A 298 1.40 -8.18 -11.43
CA THR A 298 2.54 -8.78 -10.72
C THR A 298 2.31 -10.29 -10.48
N GLU A 299 3.41 -11.04 -10.35
CA GLU A 299 3.38 -12.48 -10.03
C GLU A 299 2.87 -12.76 -8.62
N GLU A 300 3.13 -11.82 -7.70
CA GLU A 300 2.68 -11.84 -6.32
C GLU A 300 1.16 -11.71 -6.24
N LEU A 301 0.56 -10.81 -7.03
CA LEU A 301 -0.90 -10.74 -7.18
C LEU A 301 -1.44 -12.00 -7.87
N THR A 302 -0.77 -12.54 -8.88
CA THR A 302 -1.19 -13.78 -9.54
C THR A 302 -1.20 -14.96 -8.55
N ARG A 303 -0.20 -15.07 -7.67
CA ARG A 303 -0.22 -16.05 -6.55
C ARG A 303 -1.36 -15.78 -5.58
N GLN A 304 -1.59 -14.53 -5.15
CA GLN A 304 -2.70 -14.19 -4.27
C GLN A 304 -4.07 -14.58 -4.86
N TYR A 305 -4.35 -14.20 -6.11
CA TYR A 305 -5.64 -14.51 -6.74
C TYR A 305 -5.80 -16.00 -7.07
N ASN A 306 -4.73 -16.70 -7.48
CA ASN A 306 -4.79 -18.15 -7.70
C ASN A 306 -5.07 -18.93 -6.39
N ARG A 307 -4.64 -18.44 -5.22
CA ARG A 307 -5.04 -19.03 -3.91
C ARG A 307 -6.56 -19.05 -3.70
N LEU A 308 -7.35 -18.21 -4.39
CA LEU A 308 -8.82 -18.25 -4.34
C LEU A 308 -9.41 -19.51 -5.00
N GLY A 309 -8.68 -20.18 -5.91
CA GLY A 309 -9.16 -21.36 -6.63
C GLY A 309 -10.35 -21.10 -7.56
N VAL A 310 -10.70 -19.83 -7.80
CA VAL A 310 -11.87 -19.45 -8.62
C VAL A 310 -11.57 -19.47 -10.13
N GLY A 311 -10.31 -19.45 -10.54
CA GLY A 311 -9.85 -19.47 -11.93
C GLY A 311 -8.33 -19.36 -12.01
N GLU A 312 -7.78 -19.55 -13.21
CA GLU A 312 -6.37 -19.28 -13.49
C GLU A 312 -6.19 -17.77 -13.73
N PHE A 313 -5.32 -17.15 -12.94
CA PHE A 313 -4.82 -15.80 -13.13
C PHE A 313 -3.40 -15.85 -13.70
N ARG A 314 -3.12 -14.99 -14.67
CA ARG A 314 -1.79 -14.83 -15.29
C ARG A 314 -1.26 -13.42 -15.14
N THR A 315 0.05 -13.29 -14.94
CA THR A 315 0.74 -12.00 -14.93
C THR A 315 0.91 -11.47 -16.36
N VAL A 316 0.60 -10.20 -16.59
CA VAL A 316 0.75 -9.53 -17.90
C VAL A 316 1.53 -8.22 -17.77
N PRO A 317 2.24 -7.78 -18.83
CA PRO A 317 3.11 -6.61 -18.75
C PRO A 317 2.35 -5.30 -18.59
N ILE A 318 2.91 -4.43 -17.76
CA ILE A 318 2.50 -3.03 -17.62
C ILE A 318 2.97 -2.28 -18.89
N PRO A 319 2.09 -1.62 -19.66
CA PRO A 319 2.34 -1.26 -21.07
C PRO A 319 2.64 0.23 -21.33
N HIS A 320 2.43 1.11 -20.35
CA HIS A 320 2.68 2.54 -20.47
C HIS A 320 4.15 2.79 -20.18
N THR A 321 4.96 2.84 -21.23
CA THR A 321 6.41 2.99 -21.14
C THR A 321 6.91 4.06 -22.08
N HIS A 322 7.94 4.79 -21.65
CA HIS A 322 8.62 5.77 -22.47
C HIS A 322 10.03 5.27 -22.77
N ALA A 323 10.43 5.34 -24.05
CA ALA A 323 11.77 4.96 -24.46
C ALA A 323 12.81 5.95 -23.91
N ALA A 324 13.98 5.44 -23.52
CA ALA A 324 15.09 6.26 -23.06
C ALA A 324 15.53 7.29 -24.12
N VAL A 325 15.53 8.57 -23.75
CA VAL A 325 16.08 9.65 -24.60
C VAL A 325 17.56 9.88 -24.23
N PRO A 326 18.50 9.90 -25.21
CA PRO A 326 19.88 10.24 -24.92
C PRO A 326 20.02 11.66 -24.36
N LYS A 327 20.51 11.78 -23.13
CA LYS A 327 20.81 13.08 -22.51
C LYS A 327 22.29 13.44 -22.67
N PRO A 328 22.63 14.72 -22.88
CA PRO A 328 23.99 15.21 -22.67
C PRO A 328 24.38 15.06 -21.19
N ALA A 329 25.67 15.00 -20.91
CA ALA A 329 26.17 15.07 -19.53
C ALA A 329 25.86 16.46 -18.94
N GLN A 330 25.24 16.50 -17.76
CA GLN A 330 24.90 17.74 -17.05
C GLN A 330 25.81 17.91 -15.83
N SER A 331 26.05 19.16 -15.44
CA SER A 331 26.82 19.53 -14.23
C SER A 331 25.99 19.46 -12.93
N SER A 332 24.68 19.26 -13.07
CA SER A 332 23.71 19.05 -11.99
C SER A 332 22.84 17.87 -12.36
N LEU A 333 22.58 16.96 -11.41
CA LEU A 333 21.65 15.85 -11.62
C LEU A 333 20.24 16.24 -11.17
N ARG A 334 19.25 15.90 -11.98
CA ARG A 334 17.84 16.11 -11.65
C ARG A 334 17.27 14.91 -10.88
N VAL A 335 17.07 15.09 -9.59
CA VAL A 335 16.27 14.17 -8.76
C VAL A 335 14.79 14.47 -8.98
N ILE A 336 14.02 13.46 -9.39
CA ILE A 336 12.56 13.54 -9.52
C ILE A 336 11.86 12.75 -8.42
N TYR A 337 10.69 13.23 -8.01
CA TYR A 337 9.66 12.42 -7.36
C TYR A 337 8.41 12.49 -8.23
N VAL A 338 7.93 11.32 -8.66
CA VAL A 338 6.87 11.22 -9.65
C VAL A 338 5.62 10.60 -9.04
N GLY A 339 4.46 11.09 -9.47
CA GLY A 339 3.15 10.76 -8.91
C GLY A 339 2.71 11.78 -7.86
N ASP A 340 1.44 11.68 -7.48
CA ASP A 340 0.83 12.55 -6.48
C ASP A 340 1.44 12.43 -5.07
N ALA A 341 1.36 13.53 -4.32
CA ALA A 341 1.87 13.64 -2.96
C ALA A 341 0.96 12.87 -1.98
N ARG A 342 1.42 11.68 -1.57
CA ARG A 342 0.75 10.76 -0.64
C ARG A 342 1.70 10.25 0.44
N ARG A 343 1.14 9.86 1.59
CA ARG A 343 1.83 9.14 2.66
C ARG A 343 2.30 7.76 2.19
N GLU A 344 1.45 7.01 1.48
CA GLU A 344 1.75 5.64 1.00
C GLU A 344 2.92 5.57 -0.02
N LYS A 345 3.24 6.70 -0.67
CA LYS A 345 4.35 6.85 -1.62
C LYS A 345 5.60 7.50 -0.99
N GLY A 346 5.58 7.80 0.31
CA GLY A 346 6.72 8.36 1.03
C GLY A 346 7.03 9.83 0.75
N TYR A 347 6.10 10.61 0.19
CA TYR A 347 6.31 12.06 -0.06
C TYR A 347 6.78 12.82 1.20
N HIS A 348 6.32 12.37 2.37
CA HIS A 348 6.66 12.89 3.68
C HIS A 348 8.11 12.65 4.15
N PHE A 349 8.91 11.83 3.46
CA PHE A 349 10.34 11.65 3.74
C PHE A 349 11.23 12.65 2.97
N ILE A 350 10.74 13.22 1.87
CA ILE A 350 11.51 14.12 1.00
C ILE A 350 12.00 15.39 1.72
N PRO A 351 11.25 16.04 2.65
CA PRO A 351 11.77 17.17 3.42
C PRO A 351 13.03 16.84 4.23
N ARG A 352 13.11 15.63 4.80
CA ARG A 352 14.29 15.20 5.56
C ARG A 352 15.47 14.87 4.64
N LEU A 353 15.20 14.22 3.52
CA LEU A 353 16.21 14.01 2.48
C LEU A 353 16.79 15.35 1.95
N MET A 354 15.93 16.37 1.82
CA MET A 354 16.33 17.72 1.45
C MET A 354 17.25 18.35 2.51
N GLU A 355 16.91 18.24 3.82
CA GLU A 355 17.78 18.67 4.92
C GLU A 355 19.17 18.00 4.85
N ASP A 356 19.20 16.67 4.76
CA ASP A 356 20.44 15.87 4.77
C ASP A 356 21.31 16.07 3.53
N LEU A 357 20.79 16.64 2.44
CA LEU A 357 21.55 16.91 1.21
C LEU A 357 21.75 18.42 0.93
N TRP A 358 21.17 19.30 1.75
CA TRP A 358 21.09 20.73 1.42
C TRP A 358 22.46 21.38 1.23
N ALA A 359 23.35 21.28 2.22
CA ALA A 359 24.62 22.01 2.22
C ALA A 359 25.55 21.58 1.09
N ASP A 360 25.79 20.26 0.95
CA ASP A 360 26.85 19.74 0.08
C ASP A 360 26.41 19.56 -1.38
N TYR A 361 25.11 19.41 -1.65
CA TYR A 361 24.58 19.03 -2.96
C TYR A 361 23.57 20.01 -3.56
N VAL A 362 22.58 20.50 -2.79
CA VAL A 362 21.51 21.36 -3.33
C VAL A 362 21.93 22.84 -3.35
N ALA A 363 22.52 23.32 -2.25
CA ALA A 363 23.08 24.66 -2.14
C ALA A 363 24.25 24.86 -3.10
N THR A 364 25.11 23.85 -3.28
CA THR A 364 26.18 23.84 -4.29
C THR A 364 25.67 23.70 -5.73
N GLY A 365 24.42 23.24 -5.93
CA GLY A 365 23.82 23.06 -7.25
C GLY A 365 24.20 21.76 -7.97
N ARG A 366 24.86 20.80 -7.29
CA ARG A 366 25.12 19.45 -7.80
C ARG A 366 23.84 18.62 -7.97
N LEU A 367 22.81 18.92 -7.19
CA LEU A 367 21.46 18.36 -7.29
C LEU A 367 20.42 19.46 -7.51
N THR A 368 19.44 19.16 -8.36
CA THR A 368 18.15 19.85 -8.44
C THR A 368 17.02 18.86 -8.13
N PHE A 369 15.97 19.30 -7.44
CA PHE A 369 14.81 18.47 -7.10
C PHE A 369 13.56 18.97 -7.81
N HIS A 370 12.95 18.14 -8.64
CA HIS A 370 11.71 18.46 -9.35
C HIS A 370 10.63 17.46 -8.90
N LEU A 371 9.63 17.93 -8.16
CA LEU A 371 8.73 17.06 -7.40
C LEU A 371 7.28 17.26 -7.85
N GLN A 372 6.58 16.17 -8.13
CA GLN A 372 5.14 16.21 -8.29
C GLN A 372 4.47 16.32 -6.90
N SER A 373 3.73 17.42 -6.71
CA SER A 373 3.27 17.90 -5.40
C SER A 373 1.76 18.17 -5.36
N ASN A 374 1.02 17.74 -6.38
CA ASN A 374 -0.44 17.74 -6.36
C ASN A 374 -0.97 16.64 -5.42
N PHE A 375 -2.11 16.88 -4.79
CA PHE A 375 -2.74 15.89 -3.91
C PHE A 375 -3.66 14.92 -4.66
N ASN A 376 -3.87 13.75 -4.06
CA ASN A 376 -4.82 12.72 -4.48
C ASN A 376 -6.28 13.03 -4.05
N ILE A 377 -6.45 13.66 -2.89
CA ILE A 377 -7.73 14.02 -2.29
C ILE A 377 -7.84 15.54 -2.09
N PRO A 378 -9.06 16.12 -2.03
CA PRO A 378 -9.25 17.51 -1.65
C PRO A 378 -8.60 17.81 -0.30
N ASN A 379 -7.80 18.87 -0.25
CA ASN A 379 -6.96 19.30 0.87
C ASN A 379 -5.70 18.44 1.17
N GLY A 380 -5.57 17.23 0.60
CA GLY A 380 -4.42 16.34 0.82
C GLY A 380 -4.44 15.58 2.15
N GLU A 381 -3.50 14.64 2.27
CA GLU A 381 -3.23 13.89 3.51
C GLU A 381 -2.37 14.75 4.47
N PRO A 382 -2.58 14.71 5.81
CA PRO A 382 -1.94 15.64 6.74
C PRO A 382 -0.41 15.68 6.64
N GLU A 383 0.24 14.51 6.58
CA GLU A 383 1.69 14.40 6.44
C GLU A 383 2.18 14.93 5.08
N ALA A 384 1.41 14.76 4.02
CA ALA A 384 1.74 15.28 2.69
C ALA A 384 1.60 16.82 2.62
N VAL A 385 0.63 17.40 3.33
CA VAL A 385 0.47 18.86 3.46
C VAL A 385 1.64 19.48 4.20
N ILE A 386 2.02 18.93 5.36
CA ILE A 386 3.16 19.41 6.16
C ILE A 386 4.45 19.31 5.35
N ALA A 387 4.69 18.16 4.70
CA ALA A 387 5.87 17.97 3.86
C ALA A 387 5.93 18.95 2.69
N ARG A 388 4.79 19.28 2.06
CA ARG A 388 4.76 20.27 0.98
C ARG A 388 5.10 21.67 1.48
N GLN A 389 4.61 22.09 2.65
CA GLN A 389 4.98 23.38 3.27
C GLN A 389 6.48 23.47 3.58
N GLN A 390 7.10 22.39 4.05
CA GLN A 390 8.55 22.33 4.26
C GLN A 390 9.32 22.45 2.94
N LEU A 391 8.86 21.79 1.87
CA LEU A 391 9.47 21.86 0.54
C LEU A 391 9.27 23.22 -0.13
N GLU A 392 8.11 23.88 0.07
CA GLU A 392 7.84 25.25 -0.36
C GLU A 392 8.87 26.23 0.26
N HIS A 393 9.24 26.03 1.52
CA HIS A 393 10.30 26.79 2.19
C HIS A 393 11.71 26.51 1.62
N PHE A 394 12.01 25.28 1.18
CA PHE A 394 13.27 24.99 0.48
C PHE A 394 13.33 25.59 -0.93
N ALA A 395 12.23 25.57 -1.68
CA ALA A 395 12.13 26.23 -2.98
C ALA A 395 12.35 27.75 -2.86
N ALA A 396 11.81 28.38 -1.80
CA ALA A 396 12.03 29.79 -1.50
C ALA A 396 13.47 30.13 -1.12
N LYS A 397 14.21 29.23 -0.46
CA LYS A 397 15.63 29.44 -0.08
C LYS A 397 16.57 29.57 -1.27
N LYS A 398 16.34 28.82 -2.35
CA LYS A 398 17.15 28.86 -3.56
C LYS A 398 16.29 28.52 -4.79
N PRO A 399 15.69 29.52 -5.45
CA PRO A 399 14.87 29.33 -6.65
C PRO A 399 15.59 28.52 -7.72
N GLY A 400 14.85 27.66 -8.42
CA GLY A 400 15.39 26.76 -9.44
C GLY A 400 16.18 25.54 -8.92
N SER A 401 16.46 25.44 -7.61
CA SER A 401 17.06 24.22 -7.02
C SER A 401 16.02 23.24 -6.49
N VAL A 402 14.80 23.71 -6.21
CA VAL A 402 13.63 22.87 -5.91
C VAL A 402 12.42 23.41 -6.68
N GLU A 403 11.76 22.57 -7.47
CA GLU A 403 10.53 22.87 -8.22
C GLU A 403 9.39 21.94 -7.77
N LEU A 404 8.18 22.47 -7.59
CA LEU A 404 7.02 21.76 -7.04
C LEU A 404 5.81 21.86 -7.99
N PHE A 405 5.47 20.76 -8.67
CA PHE A 405 4.29 20.69 -9.54
C PHE A 405 3.03 20.45 -8.69
N THR A 406 2.46 21.55 -8.17
CA THR A 406 1.31 21.53 -7.25
C THR A 406 -0.05 21.25 -7.93
N LYS A 407 -0.09 21.21 -9.27
CA LYS A 407 -1.26 20.86 -10.09
C LYS A 407 -1.02 19.53 -10.81
N PRO A 408 -2.06 18.74 -11.11
CA PRO A 408 -1.93 17.59 -12.00
C PRO A 408 -1.35 17.99 -13.36
N LEU A 409 -0.43 17.19 -13.89
CA LEU A 409 0.19 17.37 -15.20
C LEU A 409 -0.70 16.79 -16.31
N THR A 410 -0.60 17.32 -17.53
CA THR A 410 -1.09 16.63 -18.74
C THR A 410 -0.12 15.51 -19.14
N SER A 411 -0.56 14.54 -19.95
CA SER A 411 0.30 13.40 -20.34
C SER A 411 1.60 13.81 -21.05
N ALA A 412 1.60 14.89 -21.84
CA ALA A 412 2.81 15.44 -22.43
C ALA A 412 3.76 16.00 -21.35
N GLN A 413 3.25 16.84 -20.45
CA GLN A 413 4.01 17.39 -19.33
C GLN A 413 4.53 16.31 -18.37
N TYR A 414 3.74 15.26 -18.14
CA TYR A 414 4.10 14.13 -17.31
C TYR A 414 5.23 13.30 -17.93
N LYS A 415 5.11 12.94 -19.22
CA LYS A 415 6.15 12.27 -20.00
C LYS A 415 7.46 13.06 -19.99
N ASP A 416 7.39 14.35 -20.30
CA ASP A 416 8.56 15.22 -20.35
C ASP A 416 9.20 15.38 -18.97
N PHE A 417 8.39 15.48 -17.91
CA PHE A 417 8.86 15.51 -16.51
C PHE A 417 9.60 14.22 -16.14
N VAL A 418 9.02 13.04 -16.40
CA VAL A 418 9.66 11.73 -16.16
C VAL A 418 10.98 11.63 -16.93
N LEU A 419 10.95 11.86 -18.25
CA LEU A 419 12.15 11.78 -19.09
C LEU A 419 13.22 12.83 -18.73
N SER A 420 12.85 13.91 -18.05
CA SER A 420 13.82 14.92 -17.59
C SER A 420 14.67 14.46 -16.40
N GLY A 421 14.22 13.52 -15.56
CA GLY A 421 14.94 13.13 -14.34
C GLY A 421 16.10 12.16 -14.56
N ASP A 422 17.17 12.34 -13.80
CA ASP A 422 18.38 11.50 -13.80
C ASP A 422 18.39 10.48 -12.64
N LEU A 423 17.51 10.67 -11.65
CA LEU A 423 17.25 9.77 -10.54
C LEU A 423 15.80 9.91 -10.08
N ASN A 424 15.04 8.82 -9.92
CA ASN A 424 13.67 8.87 -9.39
C ASN A 424 13.56 8.29 -7.97
N LEU A 425 12.85 8.99 -7.08
CA LEU A 425 12.61 8.62 -5.69
C LEU A 425 11.29 7.88 -5.54
N LEU A 426 11.35 6.57 -5.32
CA LEU A 426 10.18 5.69 -5.16
C LEU A 426 10.07 5.23 -3.71
N LEU A 427 9.88 6.19 -2.79
CA LEU A 427 9.99 6.02 -1.34
C LEU A 427 8.79 5.30 -0.69
N TYR A 428 8.26 4.28 -1.36
CA TYR A 428 6.93 3.74 -1.11
C TYR A 428 6.86 2.91 0.18
N ASP A 429 5.65 2.72 0.70
CA ASP A 429 5.41 1.78 1.80
C ASP A 429 5.62 0.34 1.32
N ALA A 430 6.68 -0.30 1.83
CA ALA A 430 7.13 -1.63 1.42
C ALA A 430 6.07 -2.74 1.61
N ASN A 431 5.14 -2.58 2.56
CA ASN A 431 4.11 -3.58 2.84
C ASN A 431 2.90 -3.39 1.92
N ASN A 432 2.49 -2.14 1.66
CA ASN A 432 1.48 -1.82 0.64
C ASN A 432 1.95 -2.21 -0.77
N TYR A 433 3.24 -2.09 -1.06
CA TYR A 433 3.86 -2.46 -2.32
C TYR A 433 4.64 -3.79 -2.23
N TYR A 434 4.26 -4.68 -1.31
CA TYR A 434 4.80 -6.05 -1.30
C TYR A 434 4.31 -6.82 -2.52
N ALA A 435 3.00 -6.76 -2.82
CA ALA A 435 2.41 -7.41 -3.98
C ALA A 435 2.02 -6.44 -5.12
N ARG A 436 1.72 -5.16 -4.82
CA ARG A 436 1.27 -4.18 -5.81
C ARG A 436 2.39 -3.75 -6.77
N SER A 437 2.02 -3.56 -8.04
CA SER A 437 2.86 -2.96 -9.06
C SER A 437 3.12 -1.47 -8.81
N SER A 438 4.08 -0.90 -9.55
CA SER A 438 4.23 0.54 -9.72
C SER A 438 4.51 0.86 -11.19
N GLY A 439 3.56 1.51 -11.87
CA GLY A 439 3.77 2.03 -13.23
C GLY A 439 4.97 2.97 -13.32
N ILE A 440 5.14 3.81 -12.30
CA ILE A 440 6.23 4.80 -12.20
C ILE A 440 7.61 4.13 -12.10
N LEU A 441 7.72 2.95 -11.47
CA LEU A 441 8.93 2.14 -11.54
C LEU A 441 9.16 1.65 -12.98
N VAL A 442 8.12 1.09 -13.60
CA VAL A 442 8.18 0.53 -14.96
C VAL A 442 8.61 1.58 -15.96
N GLU A 443 8.04 2.79 -15.88
CA GLU A 443 8.38 3.96 -16.69
C GLU A 443 9.85 4.40 -16.48
N SER A 444 10.28 4.54 -15.22
CA SER A 444 11.65 4.96 -14.88
C SER A 444 12.70 3.98 -15.41
N LEU A 445 12.50 2.68 -15.16
CA LEU A 445 13.41 1.64 -15.62
C LEU A 445 13.40 1.49 -17.15
N SER A 446 12.26 1.73 -17.82
CA SER A 446 12.18 1.74 -19.30
C SER A 446 12.89 2.95 -19.93
N ALA A 447 12.85 4.09 -19.24
CA ALA A 447 13.58 5.29 -19.62
C ALA A 447 15.09 5.21 -19.29
N GLY A 448 15.56 4.13 -18.64
CA GLY A 448 16.94 3.98 -18.19
C GLY A 448 17.34 4.95 -17.08
N ILE A 449 16.37 5.37 -16.27
CA ILE A 449 16.55 6.29 -15.13
C ILE A 449 16.74 5.44 -13.86
N PRO A 450 17.88 5.60 -13.14
CA PRO A 450 18.08 4.98 -11.84
C PRO A 450 16.98 5.33 -10.83
N VAL A 451 16.72 4.42 -9.89
CA VAL A 451 15.67 4.55 -8.88
C VAL A 451 16.21 4.37 -7.46
N VAL A 452 15.58 4.99 -6.47
CA VAL A 452 15.71 4.63 -5.05
C VAL A 452 14.40 3.99 -4.58
N ALA A 453 14.44 2.73 -4.14
CA ALA A 453 13.25 1.93 -3.82
C ALA A 453 13.39 1.16 -2.48
N PRO A 454 12.28 0.86 -1.78
CA PRO A 454 12.30 0.11 -0.53
C PRO A 454 12.61 -1.37 -0.73
N ALA A 455 13.45 -1.92 0.14
CA ALA A 455 13.65 -3.36 0.33
C ALA A 455 12.38 -4.04 0.84
N GLY A 456 12.23 -5.33 0.57
CA GLY A 456 11.04 -6.06 0.97
C GLY A 456 9.82 -5.65 0.15
N SER A 457 9.99 -5.31 -1.13
CA SER A 457 8.90 -4.80 -1.97
C SER A 457 9.01 -5.31 -3.41
N TRP A 458 7.89 -5.30 -4.13
CA TRP A 458 7.89 -5.58 -5.56
C TRP A 458 8.89 -4.71 -6.32
N LEU A 459 9.07 -3.45 -5.91
CA LEU A 459 9.92 -2.48 -6.61
C LEU A 459 11.40 -2.88 -6.61
N ALA A 460 11.95 -3.28 -5.45
CA ALA A 460 13.34 -3.72 -5.35
C ALA A 460 13.57 -5.04 -6.12
N ARG A 461 12.65 -6.00 -5.97
CA ARG A 461 12.75 -7.32 -6.63
C ARG A 461 12.85 -7.26 -8.16
N GLN A 462 12.37 -6.19 -8.82
CA GLN A 462 12.43 -6.07 -10.28
C GLN A 462 13.87 -5.93 -10.82
N PHE A 463 14.74 -5.22 -10.12
CA PHE A 463 16.14 -5.01 -10.53
C PHE A 463 17.15 -5.82 -9.70
N GLN A 464 16.73 -6.45 -8.59
CA GLN A 464 17.57 -7.35 -7.77
C GLN A 464 18.38 -8.40 -8.56
N PRO A 465 17.90 -9.01 -9.66
CA PRO A 465 18.74 -9.93 -10.46
C PRO A 465 19.97 -9.26 -11.08
N ALA A 466 19.88 -7.98 -11.47
CA ALA A 466 21.01 -7.21 -11.99
C ALA A 466 21.96 -6.76 -10.86
N VAL A 467 21.41 -6.44 -9.68
CA VAL A 467 22.18 -6.15 -8.45
C VAL A 467 22.99 -7.37 -8.03
N ASN A 468 22.37 -8.55 -7.95
CA ASN A 468 23.05 -9.81 -7.60
C ASN A 468 24.19 -10.15 -8.60
N ALA A 469 23.96 -9.94 -9.91
CA ALA A 469 25.00 -10.14 -10.93
C ALA A 469 26.15 -9.14 -10.78
N TYR A 470 25.84 -7.88 -10.46
CA TYR A 470 26.85 -6.86 -10.18
C TYR A 470 27.66 -7.17 -8.92
N HIS A 471 27.05 -7.65 -7.84
CA HIS A 471 27.75 -8.05 -6.62
C HIS A 471 28.74 -9.20 -6.83
N GLY A 472 28.39 -10.20 -7.65
CA GLY A 472 29.34 -11.22 -8.10
C GLY A 472 30.55 -10.61 -8.81
N ALA A 473 30.30 -9.69 -9.76
CA ALA A 473 31.36 -8.95 -10.45
C ALA A 473 32.11 -7.93 -9.56
N VAL A 474 31.63 -7.61 -8.35
CA VAL A 474 32.40 -6.87 -7.33
C VAL A 474 33.33 -7.83 -6.58
N SER A 475 32.84 -9.00 -6.17
CA SER A 475 33.65 -10.06 -5.54
C SER A 475 34.82 -10.50 -6.42
N GLU A 476 34.58 -10.68 -7.73
CA GLU A 476 35.59 -11.06 -8.72
C GLU A 476 36.64 -9.97 -9.01
N ARG A 477 36.31 -8.69 -8.74
CA ARG A 477 37.23 -7.55 -8.93
C ARG A 477 37.97 -7.14 -7.65
N ALA A 478 37.69 -7.76 -6.50
CA ALA A 478 38.33 -7.42 -5.25
C ALA A 478 39.82 -7.81 -5.26
N SER A 479 40.71 -6.86 -4.98
CA SER A 479 42.16 -7.09 -4.94
C SER A 479 42.56 -8.02 -3.80
N ARG A 480 41.73 -8.09 -2.75
CA ARG A 480 41.74 -9.13 -1.71
C ARG A 480 40.31 -9.46 -1.29
N ARG A 481 40.02 -10.76 -1.15
CA ARG A 481 38.77 -11.31 -0.62
C ARG A 481 39.09 -12.29 0.51
N MET A 482 38.44 -12.12 1.65
CA MET A 482 38.37 -13.12 2.72
C MET A 482 36.91 -13.55 2.85
N SER A 483 36.62 -14.82 2.59
CA SER A 483 35.30 -15.43 2.74
C SER A 483 35.18 -16.04 4.14
N LEU A 484 33.96 -16.08 4.68
CA LEU A 484 33.62 -16.69 5.97
C LEU A 484 32.27 -17.38 5.81
N MET A 485 32.26 -18.71 5.83
CA MET A 485 31.06 -19.52 5.66
C MET A 485 30.22 -19.57 6.95
N MET A 486 28.93 -19.85 6.82
CA MET A 486 27.96 -19.88 7.94
C MET A 486 28.37 -20.81 9.08
N GLU A 487 29.08 -21.89 8.76
CA GLU A 487 29.58 -22.93 9.67
C GLU A 487 30.92 -22.56 10.34
N GLU A 488 31.66 -21.60 9.77
CA GLU A 488 32.92 -21.06 10.32
C GLU A 488 32.66 -19.90 11.29
N LEU A 489 31.50 -19.26 11.18
CA LEU A 489 31.06 -18.19 12.08
C LEU A 489 30.65 -18.75 13.45
N HIS A 490 31.16 -18.13 14.52
CA HIS A 490 30.70 -18.40 15.87
C HIS A 490 29.36 -17.69 16.11
N TRP A 491 28.27 -18.45 16.22
CA TRP A 491 26.93 -17.92 16.49
C TRP A 491 26.57 -18.10 17.97
N GLU A 492 26.08 -17.03 18.57
CA GLU A 492 25.63 -16.95 19.96
C GLU A 492 24.15 -16.53 20.01
N LEU A 493 23.40 -17.08 20.96
CA LEU A 493 22.02 -16.67 21.29
C LEU A 493 21.87 -16.71 22.81
N ASP A 494 21.53 -15.58 23.42
CA ASP A 494 21.34 -15.43 24.87
C ASP A 494 22.52 -16.05 25.68
N ASP A 495 23.74 -15.74 25.23
CA ASP A 495 25.05 -16.22 25.70
C ASP A 495 25.34 -17.75 25.51
N GLU A 496 24.44 -18.51 24.86
CA GLU A 496 24.68 -19.90 24.45
C GLU A 496 25.15 -20.03 22.99
N VAL A 497 26.06 -20.98 22.71
CA VAL A 497 26.61 -21.21 21.36
C VAL A 497 25.61 -21.99 20.49
N VAL A 498 25.12 -21.34 19.43
CA VAL A 498 24.24 -21.94 18.43
C VAL A 498 25.06 -22.50 17.27
N ARG A 499 24.57 -23.58 16.65
CA ARG A 499 25.07 -24.09 15.37
C ARG A 499 23.89 -24.29 14.40
N PRO A 500 24.11 -24.20 13.08
CA PRO A 500 23.10 -24.59 12.10
C PRO A 500 22.63 -26.03 12.34
N VAL A 501 21.32 -26.25 12.28
CA VAL A 501 20.67 -27.56 12.46
C VAL A 501 20.21 -28.05 11.08
N ASP A 502 20.60 -29.26 10.70
CA ASP A 502 20.39 -29.80 9.33
C ASP A 502 20.91 -28.90 8.20
N GLY A 503 21.87 -28.03 8.50
CA GLY A 503 22.41 -27.01 7.60
C GLY A 503 21.61 -25.71 7.53
N GLU A 504 20.54 -25.55 8.32
CA GLU A 504 19.76 -24.32 8.39
C GLU A 504 19.98 -23.56 9.71
N LEU A 505 20.03 -22.22 9.65
CA LEU A 505 20.07 -21.33 10.80
C LEU A 505 18.82 -20.43 10.78
N SER A 506 18.01 -20.49 11.84
CA SER A 506 16.77 -19.72 11.97
C SER A 506 16.86 -18.69 13.10
N GLY A 507 16.27 -17.52 12.90
CA GLY A 507 16.20 -16.47 13.92
C GLY A 507 14.88 -15.71 13.88
N VAL A 508 14.52 -15.10 15.01
CA VAL A 508 13.28 -14.30 15.17
C VAL A 508 13.56 -13.05 15.97
N ASP A 509 12.70 -12.03 15.86
CA ASP A 509 13.07 -10.67 16.28
C ASP A 509 13.28 -10.48 17.80
N ARG A 510 12.97 -11.51 18.59
CA ARG A 510 13.20 -11.61 20.04
C ARG A 510 14.32 -12.58 20.46
N ALA A 511 14.76 -13.45 19.55
CA ALA A 511 15.77 -14.48 19.78
C ALA A 511 16.62 -14.56 18.51
N ARG A 512 17.73 -13.82 18.51
CA ARG A 512 18.52 -13.51 17.30
C ARG A 512 19.92 -14.13 17.38
N PRO A 513 20.17 -15.27 16.71
CA PRO A 513 21.54 -15.79 16.56
C PRO A 513 22.45 -14.70 16.01
N THR A 514 23.56 -14.47 16.70
CA THR A 514 24.46 -13.33 16.50
C THR A 514 25.89 -13.84 16.31
N ALA A 515 26.59 -13.37 15.28
CA ALA A 515 27.99 -13.73 15.02
C ALA A 515 28.89 -12.49 14.95
N LEU A 516 30.10 -12.61 15.50
CA LEU A 516 31.11 -11.56 15.51
C LEU A 516 32.21 -11.84 14.49
N ILE A 517 32.34 -10.97 13.50
CA ILE A 517 33.37 -11.02 12.46
C ILE A 517 34.48 -10.02 12.78
N ALA A 518 35.72 -10.50 12.86
CA ALA A 518 36.90 -9.65 12.92
C ALA A 518 37.19 -9.06 11.52
N VAL A 519 37.41 -7.74 11.45
CA VAL A 519 37.60 -7.02 10.19
C VAL A 519 39.07 -6.63 9.99
N PRO A 520 39.76 -7.17 8.97
CA PRO A 520 41.13 -6.79 8.65
C PRO A 520 41.29 -5.29 8.34
N PRO A 521 42.45 -4.68 8.67
CA PRO A 521 42.76 -3.33 8.21
C PRO A 521 42.68 -3.21 6.68
N ARG A 522 42.15 -2.10 6.18
CA ARG A 522 41.87 -1.81 4.76
C ARG A 522 40.72 -2.59 4.11
N THR A 523 39.93 -3.40 4.84
CA THR A 523 38.64 -3.85 4.31
C THR A 523 37.78 -2.64 3.96
N THR A 524 37.26 -2.62 2.73
CA THR A 524 36.48 -1.52 2.16
C THR A 524 34.98 -1.83 2.09
N HIS A 525 34.65 -3.11 1.88
CA HIS A 525 33.27 -3.56 1.72
C HIS A 525 33.05 -4.91 2.41
N LEU A 526 31.80 -5.16 2.78
CA LEU A 526 31.26 -6.46 3.16
C LEU A 526 30.24 -6.83 2.09
N LEU A 527 30.45 -7.96 1.43
CA LEU A 527 29.43 -8.62 0.61
C LEU A 527 28.87 -9.80 1.40
N LEU A 528 27.57 -9.81 1.61
CA LEU A 528 26.82 -10.96 2.13
C LEU A 528 26.22 -11.69 0.94
N GLU A 529 26.59 -12.95 0.72
CA GLU A 529 25.90 -13.85 -0.20
C GLU A 529 25.12 -14.90 0.61
N LEU A 530 23.84 -15.11 0.29
CA LEU A 530 22.95 -15.94 1.09
C LEU A 530 22.13 -16.88 0.22
N GLU A 531 21.80 -18.05 0.78
CA GLU A 531 20.73 -18.91 0.29
C GLU A 531 19.65 -19.01 1.38
N LEU A 532 18.41 -18.64 1.04
CA LEU A 532 17.30 -18.54 1.99
C LEU A 532 16.35 -19.74 1.86
N ALA A 533 15.87 -20.28 2.98
CA ALA A 533 14.82 -21.29 2.99
C ALA A 533 13.41 -20.68 2.82
N ALA A 534 13.26 -19.39 3.14
CA ALA A 534 12.03 -18.61 3.08
C ALA A 534 12.11 -17.49 2.01
N PRO A 535 10.97 -16.87 1.61
CA PRO A 535 10.97 -15.78 0.61
C PRO A 535 11.76 -14.53 1.01
N GLU A 536 11.98 -14.31 2.30
CA GLU A 536 12.78 -13.21 2.84
C GLU A 536 13.45 -13.59 4.16
N ALA A 537 14.53 -12.88 4.50
CA ALA A 537 15.19 -12.90 5.79
C ALA A 537 15.53 -11.47 6.24
N VAL A 538 15.71 -11.29 7.55
CA VAL A 538 16.09 -10.01 8.15
C VAL A 538 17.42 -10.19 8.86
N LEU A 539 18.48 -9.62 8.31
CA LEU A 539 19.75 -9.49 9.03
C LEU A 539 19.84 -8.11 9.70
N TYR A 540 20.55 -8.06 10.81
CA TYR A 540 21.09 -6.83 11.37
C TYR A 540 22.60 -6.83 11.20
N VAL A 541 23.15 -5.70 10.77
CA VAL A 541 24.58 -5.49 10.59
C VAL A 541 25.01 -4.29 11.43
N GLU A 542 25.96 -4.48 12.34
CA GLU A 542 26.51 -3.42 13.18
C GLU A 542 28.03 -3.36 13.01
N GLN A 543 28.58 -2.17 12.76
CA GLN A 543 30.02 -1.94 12.66
C GLN A 543 30.55 -1.34 13.97
N SER A 544 31.69 -1.82 14.47
CA SER A 544 32.36 -1.23 15.65
C SER A 544 33.89 -1.18 15.50
N ASP A 545 34.51 -0.27 16.25
CA ASP A 545 35.96 -0.07 16.26
C ASP A 545 36.70 -1.09 17.15
N ALA A 546 38.02 -0.91 17.33
CA ALA A 546 38.84 -1.80 18.15
C ALA A 546 38.39 -1.86 19.62
N ALA A 547 37.91 -0.74 20.18
CA ALA A 547 37.43 -0.64 21.55
C ALA A 547 35.97 -1.13 21.70
N GLY A 548 35.28 -1.44 20.59
CA GLY A 548 33.90 -1.88 20.58
C GLY A 548 32.87 -0.74 20.52
N TYR A 549 33.29 0.51 20.29
CA TYR A 549 32.33 1.59 20.08
C TYR A 549 31.66 1.44 18.72
N ARG A 550 30.31 1.49 18.70
CA ARG A 550 29.54 1.39 17.45
C ARG A 550 29.82 2.58 16.53
N ILE A 551 30.19 2.27 15.30
CA ILE A 551 30.32 3.22 14.20
C ILE A 551 28.93 3.36 13.53
N GLY A 552 28.30 4.52 13.73
CA GLY A 552 27.00 4.82 13.14
C GLY A 552 25.82 4.08 13.81
N ARG A 553 24.94 3.50 12.99
CA ARG A 553 23.71 2.81 13.42
C ARG A 553 23.77 1.34 13.05
N ARG A 554 23.11 0.49 13.86
CA ARG A 554 22.78 -0.89 13.50
C ARG A 554 21.85 -0.89 12.30
N MET A 555 22.32 -1.37 11.16
CA MET A 555 21.55 -1.43 9.91
C MET A 555 20.62 -2.65 9.96
N ARG A 556 19.37 -2.50 9.53
CA ARG A 556 18.40 -3.62 9.41
C ARG A 556 18.24 -3.94 7.93
N ARG A 557 18.83 -5.02 7.45
CA ARG A 557 18.82 -5.43 6.04
C ARG A 557 17.71 -6.46 5.83
N VAL A 558 16.63 -6.07 5.16
CA VAL A 558 15.63 -7.00 4.61
C VAL A 558 16.19 -7.57 3.31
N LEU A 559 16.31 -8.88 3.23
CA LEU A 559 16.96 -9.61 2.14
C LEU A 559 15.94 -10.55 1.50
N GLU A 560 15.76 -10.47 0.18
CA GLU A 560 14.69 -11.15 -0.53
C GLU A 560 15.24 -12.28 -1.41
N ALA A 561 14.59 -13.44 -1.37
CA ALA A 561 14.99 -14.62 -2.12
C ALA A 561 14.81 -14.41 -3.63
N GLY A 562 15.92 -14.31 -4.36
CA GLY A 562 15.92 -14.33 -5.82
C GLY A 562 15.66 -15.73 -6.39
N LYS A 563 15.85 -15.88 -7.71
CA LYS A 563 15.77 -17.20 -8.36
C LYS A 563 16.74 -18.18 -7.69
N LYS A 564 16.26 -19.38 -7.37
CA LYS A 564 16.95 -20.41 -6.56
C LYS A 564 17.27 -20.01 -5.11
N GLY A 565 16.49 -19.11 -4.50
CA GLY A 565 16.65 -18.76 -3.08
C GLY A 565 17.83 -17.83 -2.76
N ARG A 566 18.63 -17.42 -3.76
CA ARG A 566 19.82 -16.58 -3.53
C ARG A 566 19.47 -15.11 -3.32
N ALA A 567 20.00 -14.53 -2.25
CA ALA A 567 20.01 -13.11 -1.96
C ALA A 567 21.46 -12.61 -1.87
N THR A 568 21.72 -11.33 -2.16
CA THR A 568 23.04 -10.71 -1.94
C THR A 568 22.89 -9.27 -1.46
N ASP A 569 23.84 -8.79 -0.66
CA ASP A 569 23.84 -7.43 -0.10
C ASP A 569 25.26 -6.90 0.05
N LEU A 570 25.52 -5.69 -0.46
CA LEU A 570 26.85 -5.07 -0.47
C LEU A 570 26.84 -3.80 0.38
N LEU A 571 27.72 -3.74 1.37
CA LEU A 571 27.80 -2.65 2.34
C LEU A 571 29.21 -2.06 2.40
N ALA A 572 29.31 -0.73 2.40
CA ALA A 572 30.57 -0.04 2.68
C ALA A 572 31.01 -0.27 4.14
N VAL A 573 32.28 -0.62 4.33
CA VAL A 573 32.92 -0.79 5.63
C VAL A 573 33.71 0.47 5.96
N HIS A 574 33.40 1.09 7.10
CA HIS A 574 34.07 2.31 7.54
C HIS A 574 35.54 2.00 7.92
N GLU A 575 36.50 2.84 7.51
CA GLU A 575 37.96 2.65 7.73
C GLU A 575 38.41 2.30 9.17
N ARG A 576 37.71 2.83 10.19
CA ARG A 576 37.88 2.53 11.62
C ARG A 576 37.27 1.21 12.11
N THR A 577 36.43 0.54 11.32
CA THR A 577 35.75 -0.71 11.70
C THR A 577 36.75 -1.85 11.87
N ARG A 578 36.72 -2.52 13.02
CA ARG A 578 37.55 -3.70 13.33
C ARG A 578 36.72 -4.93 13.73
N LYS A 579 35.43 -4.73 13.97
CA LYS A 579 34.45 -5.77 14.28
C LYS A 579 33.16 -5.49 13.52
N ILE A 580 32.55 -6.53 12.96
CA ILE A 580 31.17 -6.49 12.43
C ILE A 580 30.36 -7.53 13.18
N THR A 581 29.22 -7.12 13.73
CA THR A 581 28.24 -8.02 14.34
C THR A 581 27.12 -8.25 13.32
N LEU A 582 26.95 -9.50 12.91
CA LEU A 582 25.78 -9.97 12.16
C LEU A 582 24.78 -10.58 13.14
N ALA A 583 23.48 -10.32 12.98
CA ALA A 583 22.46 -10.99 13.78
C ALA A 583 21.19 -11.30 12.99
N LEU A 584 20.73 -12.55 13.02
CA LEU A 584 19.55 -13.01 12.29
C LEU A 584 18.27 -12.64 13.05
N GLY A 585 17.60 -11.59 12.58
CA GLY A 585 16.38 -11.03 13.15
C GLY A 585 15.08 -11.68 12.68
N GLY A 586 15.11 -12.46 11.60
CA GLY A 586 13.91 -13.07 11.05
C GLY A 586 14.21 -13.98 9.85
N GLY A 587 13.50 -15.09 9.76
CA GLY A 587 13.64 -16.06 8.68
C GLY A 587 14.76 -17.06 8.90
N THR A 588 15.06 -17.83 7.84
CA THR A 588 15.92 -19.01 7.89
C THR A 588 16.91 -19.00 6.74
N LEU A 589 18.20 -19.08 7.08
CA LEU A 589 19.33 -19.18 6.17
C LEU A 589 19.69 -20.65 5.96
N ARG A 590 19.97 -21.03 4.72
CA ARG A 590 20.62 -22.30 4.34
C ARG A 590 22.11 -22.13 4.16
N LYS A 591 22.52 -20.95 3.70
CA LYS A 591 23.92 -20.54 3.58
C LYS A 591 24.05 -19.05 3.82
N LEU A 592 25.20 -18.69 4.35
CA LEU A 592 25.76 -17.36 4.36
C LEU A 592 27.25 -17.50 4.01
N ASP A 593 27.72 -16.66 3.09
CA ASP A 593 29.13 -16.36 2.88
C ASP A 593 29.30 -14.86 3.12
N ALA A 594 30.05 -14.52 4.17
CA ALA A 594 30.34 -13.14 4.57
C ALA A 594 31.73 -12.74 4.05
N GLN A 595 31.77 -12.19 2.84
CA GLN A 595 33.00 -11.83 2.14
C GLN A 595 33.46 -10.42 2.53
N LEU A 596 34.62 -10.30 3.18
CA LEU A 596 35.30 -9.03 3.41
C LEU A 596 36.21 -8.71 2.22
N LEU A 597 35.95 -7.56 1.58
CA LEU A 597 36.56 -7.17 0.31
C LEU A 597 37.45 -5.92 0.45
N VAL A 598 38.62 -5.97 -0.17
CA VAL A 598 39.47 -4.81 -0.46
C VAL A 598 39.29 -4.47 -1.94
N MET A 599 38.82 -3.25 -2.21
CA MET A 599 38.75 -2.68 -3.56
C MET A 599 39.83 -1.61 -3.70
N ASP A 600 40.59 -1.65 -4.78
CA ASP A 600 41.63 -0.64 -5.06
C ASP A 600 41.03 0.62 -5.72
N GLU A 601 39.86 0.49 -6.35
CA GLU A 601 39.08 1.57 -6.95
C GLU A 601 37.78 1.83 -6.18
N GLU A 602 37.28 3.07 -6.23
CA GLU A 602 36.02 3.44 -5.58
C GLU A 602 34.84 2.72 -6.25
N THR A 603 34.17 1.86 -5.48
CA THR A 603 33.23 0.86 -6.00
C THR A 603 31.79 1.25 -5.65
N PRO A 604 30.90 1.45 -6.64
CA PRO A 604 29.47 1.68 -6.42
C PRO A 604 28.82 0.55 -5.62
N LEU A 605 27.82 0.86 -4.79
CA LEU A 605 27.20 -0.16 -3.92
C LEU A 605 26.14 -1.03 -4.61
N SER A 606 25.73 -0.72 -5.85
CA SER A 606 24.66 -1.44 -6.57
C SER A 606 24.75 -1.19 -8.08
N ALA A 607 23.83 -1.76 -8.86
CA ALA A 607 23.61 -1.48 -10.29
C ALA A 607 22.13 -1.25 -10.58
N VAL A 608 21.82 -0.53 -11.67
CA VAL A 608 20.47 -0.09 -12.10
C VAL A 608 19.81 0.92 -11.15
N GLY A 609 19.76 0.64 -9.86
CA GLY A 609 19.18 1.51 -8.83
C GLY A 609 19.69 1.16 -7.44
N MET A 610 19.12 1.79 -6.43
CA MET A 610 19.46 1.61 -5.02
C MET A 610 18.27 1.12 -4.20
N VAL A 611 18.56 0.20 -3.28
CA VAL A 611 17.59 -0.38 -2.36
C VAL A 611 17.86 0.19 -0.96
N TYR A 612 16.83 0.70 -0.29
CA TYR A 612 16.90 1.16 1.11
C TYR A 612 16.09 0.24 2.01
N HIS A 613 16.62 -0.08 3.19
CA HIS A 613 16.00 -0.97 4.17
C HIS A 613 15.55 -0.19 5.42
N ASP A 614 16.08 1.02 5.64
CA ASP A 614 15.57 2.05 6.56
C ASP A 614 15.59 3.44 5.90
N HIS A 615 14.64 4.32 6.25
CA HIS A 615 14.54 5.66 5.65
C HIS A 615 15.75 6.57 5.93
N ALA A 616 16.52 6.31 6.99
CA ALA A 616 17.76 7.02 7.28
C ALA A 616 18.91 6.68 6.31
N GLU A 617 18.81 5.57 5.55
CA GLU A 617 19.82 5.20 4.54
C GLU A 617 19.69 6.04 3.26
N ILE A 618 18.49 6.57 2.94
CA ILE A 618 18.16 7.21 1.65
C ILE A 618 19.16 8.32 1.28
N ALA A 619 19.52 9.20 2.23
CA ALA A 619 20.48 10.28 1.97
C ALA A 619 21.91 9.76 1.69
N GLY A 620 22.30 8.62 2.28
CA GLY A 620 23.56 7.95 1.95
C GLY A 620 23.54 7.37 0.54
N LEU A 621 22.45 6.68 0.17
CA LEU A 621 22.29 6.04 -1.13
C LEU A 621 22.23 7.06 -2.28
N VAL A 622 21.58 8.21 -2.08
CA VAL A 622 21.58 9.30 -3.06
C VAL A 622 22.99 9.90 -3.24
N ARG A 623 23.82 9.98 -2.19
CA ARG A 623 25.21 10.44 -2.31
C ARG A 623 26.09 9.46 -3.11
N ASP A 624 25.85 8.17 -2.98
CA ASP A 624 26.52 7.12 -3.77
C ASP A 624 26.12 7.21 -5.26
N LEU A 625 24.81 7.31 -5.54
CA LEU A 625 24.25 7.54 -6.87
C LEU A 625 24.82 8.78 -7.57
N VAL A 626 25.00 9.90 -6.85
CA VAL A 626 25.62 11.11 -7.38
C VAL A 626 27.11 10.89 -7.69
N ARG A 627 27.84 10.23 -6.79
CA ARG A 627 29.29 9.98 -6.95
C ARG A 627 29.56 9.06 -8.15
N HIS A 628 28.71 8.05 -8.32
CA HIS A 628 28.86 7.02 -9.35
C HIS A 628 27.86 7.18 -10.51
N GLN A 629 27.45 8.41 -10.82
CA GLN A 629 26.41 8.75 -11.80
C GLN A 629 26.57 8.01 -13.15
N THR A 630 27.82 7.89 -13.64
CA THR A 630 28.13 7.25 -14.93
C THR A 630 27.83 5.75 -14.92
N HIS A 631 28.14 5.07 -13.81
CA HIS A 631 27.86 3.63 -13.62
C HIS A 631 26.37 3.36 -13.51
N TYR A 632 25.65 4.13 -12.69
CA TYR A 632 24.21 3.96 -12.53
C TYR A 632 23.45 4.30 -13.82
N ALA A 633 23.79 5.40 -14.50
CA ALA A 633 23.20 5.72 -15.80
C ALA A 633 23.53 4.69 -16.88
N HIS A 634 24.73 4.11 -16.90
CA HIS A 634 25.08 3.04 -17.83
C HIS A 634 24.29 1.77 -17.55
N THR A 635 24.29 1.29 -16.30
CA THR A 635 23.62 0.03 -15.93
C THR A 635 22.10 0.12 -16.06
N ALA A 636 21.48 1.25 -15.69
CA ALA A 636 20.06 1.48 -15.90
C ALA A 636 19.67 1.49 -17.38
N ARG A 637 20.43 2.19 -18.24
CA ARG A 637 20.21 2.18 -19.71
C ARG A 637 20.45 0.80 -20.34
N ALA A 638 21.38 0.01 -19.80
CA ALA A 638 21.61 -1.36 -20.26
C ALA A 638 20.40 -2.27 -19.94
N PHE A 639 19.90 -2.19 -18.70
CA PHE A 639 18.73 -2.92 -18.20
C PHE A 639 17.41 -2.51 -18.89
N ALA A 640 17.25 -1.22 -19.20
CA ALA A 640 16.08 -0.64 -19.84
C ALA A 640 15.65 -1.37 -21.11
N ARG A 641 16.59 -1.86 -21.92
CA ARG A 641 16.29 -2.57 -23.18
C ARG A 641 15.54 -3.87 -22.95
N SER A 642 16.02 -4.72 -22.03
CA SER A 642 15.33 -5.95 -21.62
C SER A 642 14.02 -5.65 -20.87
N TRP A 643 14.01 -4.58 -20.08
CA TRP A 643 12.85 -4.18 -19.30
C TRP A 643 11.69 -3.72 -20.19
N GLN A 644 11.96 -2.82 -21.15
CA GLN A 644 10.99 -2.35 -22.15
C GLN A 644 10.57 -3.46 -23.12
N ALA A 645 11.44 -4.42 -23.44
CA ALA A 645 11.06 -5.59 -24.26
C ALA A 645 10.04 -6.51 -23.57
N TYR A 646 9.95 -6.48 -22.24
CA TYR A 646 8.84 -7.09 -21.49
C TYR A 646 7.70 -6.10 -21.30
N HIS A 647 7.97 -4.92 -20.74
CA HIS A 647 7.01 -3.85 -20.50
C HIS A 647 6.79 -2.99 -21.74
N ASN A 648 5.89 -3.42 -22.62
CA ASN A 648 5.38 -2.63 -23.74
C ASN A 648 3.94 -3.02 -24.10
N SER A 649 3.23 -2.13 -24.81
CA SER A 649 1.83 -2.35 -25.17
C SER A 649 1.62 -3.37 -26.27
N ASP A 650 2.56 -3.52 -27.22
CA ASP A 650 2.44 -4.50 -28.31
C ASP A 650 2.47 -5.94 -27.78
N ARG A 651 3.34 -6.22 -26.79
CA ARG A 651 3.36 -7.51 -26.08
C ARG A 651 2.07 -7.74 -25.28
N LEU A 652 1.58 -6.74 -24.55
CA LEU A 652 0.33 -6.87 -23.80
C LEU A 652 -0.85 -7.20 -24.74
N VAL A 653 -0.92 -6.54 -25.89
CA VAL A 653 -1.94 -6.83 -26.92
C VAL A 653 -1.75 -8.25 -27.48
N GLY A 654 -0.51 -8.71 -27.71
CA GLY A 654 -0.24 -10.09 -28.12
C GLY A 654 -0.70 -11.15 -27.09
N GLU A 655 -0.44 -10.95 -25.80
CA GLU A 655 -0.86 -11.84 -24.70
C GLU A 655 -2.38 -11.77 -24.37
N ILE A 656 -3.08 -10.81 -24.98
CA ILE A 656 -4.54 -10.65 -24.92
C ILE A 656 -5.20 -11.20 -26.20
N ALA A 657 -4.54 -11.12 -27.35
CA ALA A 657 -5.09 -11.54 -28.65
C ALA A 657 -4.88 -13.03 -28.98
N GLY A 658 -3.89 -13.69 -28.37
CA GLY A 658 -3.71 -15.15 -28.39
C GLY A 658 -4.26 -15.80 -27.13
#